data_AF-A0A943HDF6-F1
#
_entry.id   AF-A0A943HDF6-F1
#
_cell.length_a   1.000
_cell.length_b   1.000
_cell.length_c   1.000
_cell.angle_alpha   90.00
_cell.angle_beta   90.00
_cell.angle_gamma   90.00
#
_symmetry.space_group_name_H-M   'P 1'
#
loop_
_entity.id
_entity.type
_entity.pdbx_description
1 polymer ?
#
loop_
_entity_poly.entity_id
_entity_poly.type
_entity_poly.pdbx_seq_one_letter_code
_entity_poly.pdbx_strand_id
1 'polypeptide(L)'
;MRREYVSYPADTPIKITYANIREYPIHWHNSIEILYVLRGSINVTIDTDSFEVLEKELEIINVDESHRIYSDEDNKVLIFHIDPYFFEKYYKDINNIFFYTNSTDDGAQEGEEYDLLRNFLAKLLCEAVQKIDDYDKEIESILIDLLYHLINNFHYLTYEKEELKEKTEQLARYHRISKYIFNNYDSNITLQEIAKKEFLSPHYLSHEIKYATGYSFTDLVNQTRVEESVKLLLDSDLSISDISDEVGFSHVRYLNKNFKNYYGCTPLQYRKKNKLTEKELEAIKNIEILNLEDALEYLSSELDDYERFNYENKLWKIHVNMDDSLGEFNKDYSEVINLDDAFDLLLEDNKDILEEIQEELHFNYVRLENMFNSDMGVFPKADFYNWNKAKSIIEFLDYISLKPLILIDNTNFTFDKYKQVLTSFFEYFSEIDYIDVSEFKFQFTPIISEDIKKSLKSFLDEEYNLDVIENDFICDKSLNKIYDTAYMLPYIIHNTLFNKNSLSFLRAFDVLEKEISLTNEVFIGAPGLVNDMGIRKPSYYAYYLLSKLGNEIVAMENGYIVTKKDDEYCILLYSYNDELNDMQNFEDIFTKRGKRKIYKRKISLNIENIKKSSRIITYEISERVGSSYNYWLSMGSPDRLNKEEKEILHKASFPKIEFKYSKKNTILNIITELRGYAAKLILIKNIK
;
A
#
# COMPACT_ATOMS: atom_id res chain seq x y z
N MET A 1 -9.16 18.80 -39.77
CA MET A 1 -9.91 18.88 -38.49
C MET A 1 -11.37 18.89 -38.82
N ARG A 2 -12.11 17.96 -38.27
CA ARG A 2 -13.56 17.94 -38.37
C ARG A 2 -14.11 17.77 -36.97
N ARG A 3 -15.25 18.40 -36.68
CA ARG A 3 -15.95 18.18 -35.41
C ARG A 3 -16.21 16.68 -35.22
N GLU A 4 -15.68 16.11 -34.16
CA GLU A 4 -16.00 14.75 -33.74
C GLU A 4 -17.27 14.76 -32.90
N TYR A 5 -18.18 13.83 -33.20
CA TYR A 5 -19.41 13.66 -32.44
C TYR A 5 -19.20 12.56 -31.41
N VAL A 6 -19.08 12.96 -30.14
CA VAL A 6 -19.02 12.02 -29.03
C VAL A 6 -20.44 11.52 -28.74
N SER A 7 -20.64 10.21 -28.88
CA SER A 7 -21.88 9.53 -28.48
C SER A 7 -21.73 8.94 -27.09
N TYR A 8 -22.60 9.35 -26.16
CA TYR A 8 -22.65 8.80 -24.81
C TYR A 8 -23.51 7.52 -24.75
N PRO A 9 -23.24 6.61 -23.79
CA PRO A 9 -24.17 5.52 -23.47
C PRO A 9 -25.57 6.05 -23.13
N ALA A 10 -26.61 5.22 -23.32
CA ALA A 10 -28.00 5.65 -23.16
C ALA A 10 -28.38 5.99 -21.71
N ASP A 11 -27.58 5.49 -20.77
CA ASP A 11 -27.79 5.41 -19.34
C ASP A 11 -26.85 6.31 -18.54
N THR A 12 -25.74 6.78 -19.13
CA THR A 12 -24.73 7.57 -18.42
C THR A 12 -24.26 8.78 -19.25
N PRO A 13 -24.03 9.94 -18.61
CA PRO A 13 -23.54 11.15 -19.28
C PRO A 13 -22.00 11.14 -19.48
N ILE A 14 -21.39 9.96 -19.52
CA ILE A 14 -19.93 9.80 -19.64
C ILE A 14 -19.60 8.62 -20.55
N LYS A 15 -18.61 8.80 -21.41
CA LYS A 15 -17.99 7.74 -22.21
C LYS A 15 -16.53 7.61 -21.78
N ILE A 16 -16.11 6.38 -21.46
CA ILE A 16 -14.73 6.08 -21.05
C ILE A 16 -14.12 5.14 -22.09
N THR A 17 -12.94 5.48 -22.59
CA THR A 17 -12.20 4.69 -23.56
C THR A 17 -10.82 4.38 -23.00
N TYR A 18 -10.37 3.13 -23.16
CA TYR A 18 -8.99 2.73 -22.83
C TYR A 18 -8.24 2.41 -24.12
N ALA A 19 -7.08 3.04 -24.34
CA ALA A 19 -6.41 2.95 -25.62
C ALA A 19 -4.87 3.00 -25.53
N ASN A 20 -4.22 2.45 -26.55
CA ASN A 20 -2.83 2.75 -26.92
C ASN A 20 -2.86 3.69 -28.14
N ILE A 21 -2.32 4.89 -27.98
CA ILE A 21 -2.43 5.99 -28.94
C ILE A 21 -1.08 6.22 -29.62
N ARG A 22 -0.99 5.95 -30.92
CA ARG A 22 0.17 6.37 -31.73
C ARG A 22 -0.08 7.71 -32.40
N GLU A 23 -1.28 7.87 -32.96
CA GLU A 23 -1.70 9.10 -33.61
C GLU A 23 -3.22 9.27 -33.50
N TYR A 24 -3.64 10.31 -32.77
CA TYR A 24 -4.98 10.87 -32.82
C TYR A 24 -4.90 12.23 -33.52
N PRO A 25 -5.28 12.30 -34.82
CA PRO A 25 -5.18 13.51 -35.61
C PRO A 25 -5.93 14.69 -35.00
N ILE A 26 -5.58 15.89 -35.46
CA ILE A 26 -6.16 17.13 -34.94
C ILE A 26 -7.70 17.18 -35.12
N HIS A 27 -8.43 17.29 -34.01
CA HIS A 27 -9.90 17.26 -33.93
C HIS A 27 -10.42 18.12 -32.77
N TRP A 28 -11.74 18.27 -32.67
CA TRP A 28 -12.42 18.97 -31.58
C TRP A 28 -13.82 18.40 -31.39
N HIS A 29 -14.39 18.56 -30.19
CA HIS A 29 -15.72 18.04 -29.86
C HIS A 29 -16.39 18.83 -28.74
N ASN A 30 -17.69 18.61 -28.57
CA ASN A 30 -18.51 19.26 -27.54
C ASN A 30 -18.58 18.47 -26.22
N SER A 31 -17.42 18.09 -25.71
CA SER A 31 -17.29 17.27 -24.50
C SER A 31 -16.14 17.83 -23.68
N ILE A 32 -16.27 17.78 -22.35
CA ILE A 32 -15.10 17.95 -21.48
C ILE A 32 -14.35 16.62 -21.55
N GLU A 33 -13.10 16.65 -22.03
CA GLU A 33 -12.25 15.47 -22.12
C GLU A 33 -11.19 15.51 -21.03
N ILE A 34 -11.00 14.38 -20.35
CA ILE A 34 -9.90 14.19 -19.40
C ILE A 34 -9.08 13.00 -19.87
N LEU A 35 -7.81 13.25 -20.16
CA LEU A 35 -6.80 12.24 -20.48
C LEU A 35 -6.13 11.80 -19.19
N TYR A 36 -5.96 10.49 -19.01
CA TYR A 36 -5.23 9.92 -17.89
C TYR A 36 -4.25 8.84 -18.37
N VAL A 37 -2.95 9.12 -18.27
CA VAL A 37 -1.89 8.21 -18.71
C VAL A 37 -1.60 7.21 -17.59
N LEU A 38 -2.03 5.96 -17.77
CA LEU A 38 -1.79 4.86 -16.83
C LEU A 38 -0.38 4.27 -16.97
N ARG A 39 0.20 4.32 -18.17
CA ARG A 39 1.55 3.81 -18.47
C ARG A 39 2.11 4.48 -19.73
N GLY A 40 3.41 4.79 -19.71
CA GLY A 40 4.12 5.43 -20.82
C GLY A 40 3.91 6.95 -20.84
N SER A 41 4.04 7.59 -22.00
CA SER A 41 3.77 9.02 -22.18
C SER A 41 3.06 9.30 -23.52
N ILE A 42 2.39 10.45 -23.57
CA ILE A 42 1.78 11.00 -24.79
C ILE A 42 2.16 12.47 -24.94
N ASN A 43 2.23 12.96 -26.17
CA ASN A 43 2.30 14.38 -26.45
C ASN A 43 0.90 14.88 -26.83
N VAL A 44 0.45 15.93 -26.17
CA VAL A 44 -0.83 16.57 -26.43
C VAL A 44 -0.57 17.96 -26.98
N THR A 45 -1.15 18.26 -28.14
CA THR A 45 -1.17 19.61 -28.71
C THR A 45 -2.57 20.15 -28.54
N ILE A 46 -2.75 21.24 -27.81
CA ILE A 46 -4.01 22.00 -27.72
C ILE A 46 -3.79 23.36 -28.36
N ASP A 47 -4.56 23.66 -29.41
CA ASP A 47 -4.43 24.85 -30.25
C ASP A 47 -2.99 25.10 -30.74
N THR A 48 -2.26 26.00 -30.08
CA THR A 48 -0.87 26.35 -30.42
C THR A 48 0.18 25.74 -29.49
N ASP A 49 -0.24 25.26 -28.32
CA ASP A 49 0.66 24.76 -27.29
C ASP A 49 0.81 23.24 -27.39
N SER A 50 1.96 22.73 -26.97
CA SER A 50 2.24 21.29 -26.96
C SER A 50 3.07 20.95 -25.76
N PHE A 51 2.67 19.88 -25.08
CA PHE A 51 3.28 19.41 -23.85
C PHE A 51 3.23 17.89 -23.79
N GLU A 52 4.15 17.31 -23.03
CA GLU A 52 4.24 15.88 -22.81
C GLU A 52 3.52 15.55 -21.50
N VAL A 53 2.65 14.54 -21.53
CA VAL A 53 1.91 14.04 -20.37
C VAL A 53 2.48 12.67 -20.02
N LEU A 54 3.04 12.56 -18.82
CA LEU A 54 3.77 11.39 -18.35
C LEU A 54 2.86 10.41 -17.60
N GLU A 55 3.41 9.25 -17.25
CA GLU A 55 2.73 8.23 -16.46
C GLU A 55 2.20 8.82 -15.13
N LYS A 56 0.93 8.55 -14.84
CA LYS A 56 0.11 9.06 -13.71
C LYS A 56 -0.35 10.52 -13.82
N GLU A 57 0.00 11.22 -14.89
CA GLU A 57 -0.44 12.58 -15.14
C GLU A 57 -1.75 12.61 -15.92
N LEU A 58 -2.41 13.76 -15.81
CA LEU A 58 -3.73 14.07 -16.32
C LEU A 58 -3.67 15.31 -17.20
N GLU A 59 -4.49 15.35 -18.24
CA GLU A 59 -4.72 16.57 -19.01
C GLU A 59 -6.22 16.79 -19.21
N ILE A 60 -6.68 18.03 -19.00
CA ILE A 60 -8.07 18.42 -19.27
C ILE A 60 -8.14 19.20 -20.58
N ILE A 61 -8.99 18.75 -21.49
CA ILE A 61 -9.30 19.43 -22.74
C ILE A 61 -10.73 19.96 -22.65
N ASN A 62 -10.90 21.27 -22.82
CA ASN A 62 -12.20 21.93 -22.69
C ASN A 62 -13.08 21.76 -23.92
N VAL A 63 -14.34 22.13 -23.76
CA VAL A 63 -15.34 22.10 -24.82
C VAL A 63 -14.87 22.93 -26.02
N ASP A 64 -14.95 22.34 -27.20
CA ASP A 64 -14.57 22.94 -28.47
C ASP A 64 -13.09 23.38 -28.58
N GLU A 65 -12.19 22.90 -27.72
CA GLU A 65 -10.74 23.05 -27.90
C GLU A 65 -10.21 22.09 -28.96
N SER A 66 -9.40 22.62 -29.87
CA SER A 66 -8.82 21.89 -30.97
C SER A 66 -7.54 21.20 -30.51
N HIS A 67 -7.48 19.87 -30.60
CA HIS A 67 -6.35 19.13 -30.05
C HIS A 67 -5.92 17.92 -30.89
N ARG A 68 -4.67 17.48 -30.68
CA ARG A 68 -4.04 16.30 -31.29
C ARG A 68 -3.29 15.54 -30.20
N ILE A 69 -3.32 14.22 -30.25
CA ILE A 69 -2.60 13.34 -29.32
C ILE A 69 -1.68 12.45 -30.14
N TYR A 70 -0.41 12.33 -29.78
CA TYR A 70 0.51 11.43 -30.49
C TYR A 70 1.59 10.88 -29.56
N SER A 71 2.12 9.70 -29.88
CA SER A 71 3.23 9.11 -29.14
C SER A 71 4.08 8.20 -30.02
N ASP A 72 5.40 8.30 -29.85
CA ASP A 72 6.37 7.43 -30.51
C ASP A 72 6.58 6.10 -29.77
N GLU A 73 6.02 5.94 -28.56
CA GLU A 73 6.12 4.74 -27.73
C GLU A 73 4.75 4.12 -27.41
N ASP A 74 4.75 2.88 -26.91
CA ASP A 74 3.52 2.24 -26.44
C ASP A 74 3.06 2.91 -25.16
N ASN A 75 1.77 3.22 -25.10
CA ASN A 75 1.14 3.88 -23.96
C ASN A 75 -0.19 3.21 -23.62
N LYS A 76 -0.68 3.53 -22.43
CA LYS A 76 -1.96 3.07 -21.89
C LYS A 76 -2.68 4.28 -21.32
N VAL A 77 -3.70 4.75 -22.02
CA VAL A 77 -4.38 6.02 -21.72
C VAL A 77 -5.87 5.78 -21.55
N LEU A 78 -6.44 6.29 -20.47
CA LEU A 78 -7.88 6.45 -20.31
C LEU A 78 -8.31 7.82 -20.84
N ILE A 79 -9.38 7.82 -21.62
CA ILE A 79 -10.01 9.03 -22.18
C ILE A 79 -11.42 9.09 -21.62
N PHE A 80 -11.70 10.10 -20.81
CA PHE A 80 -13.02 10.35 -20.23
C PHE A 80 -13.68 11.50 -20.99
N HIS A 81 -14.72 11.20 -21.76
CA HIS A 81 -15.59 12.22 -22.33
C HIS A 81 -16.81 12.42 -21.44
N ILE A 82 -16.98 13.62 -20.90
CA ILE A 82 -18.10 13.98 -20.03
C ILE A 82 -19.05 14.90 -20.81
N ASP A 83 -20.36 14.66 -20.70
CA ASP A 83 -21.39 15.49 -21.31
C ASP A 83 -21.55 16.82 -20.55
N PRO A 84 -21.19 17.97 -21.14
CA PRO A 84 -21.36 19.26 -20.48
C PRO A 84 -22.84 19.57 -20.20
N TYR A 85 -23.79 19.02 -20.98
CA TYR A 85 -25.22 19.21 -20.74
C TYR A 85 -25.69 18.58 -19.42
N PHE A 86 -25.03 17.53 -18.96
CA PHE A 86 -25.27 16.98 -17.62
C PHE A 86 -24.90 18.01 -16.54
N PHE A 87 -23.75 18.66 -16.67
CA PHE A 87 -23.30 19.69 -15.73
C PHE A 87 -24.13 20.97 -15.80
N GLU A 88 -24.73 21.34 -16.93
CA GLU A 88 -25.63 22.50 -17.03
C GLU A 88 -26.79 22.48 -16.02
N LYS A 89 -27.23 21.28 -15.61
CA LYS A 89 -28.27 21.10 -14.58
C LYS A 89 -27.85 21.65 -13.22
N TYR A 90 -26.55 21.57 -12.90
CA TYR A 90 -25.97 21.94 -11.61
C TYR A 90 -25.23 23.29 -11.68
N TYR A 91 -24.63 23.59 -12.83
CA TYR A 91 -23.89 24.81 -13.10
C TYR A 91 -24.23 25.32 -14.51
N LYS A 92 -25.19 26.26 -14.58
CA LYS A 92 -25.76 26.77 -15.85
C LYS A 92 -24.73 27.33 -16.84
N ASP A 93 -23.56 27.73 -16.36
CA ASP A 93 -22.54 28.42 -17.14
C ASP A 93 -21.37 27.51 -17.55
N ILE A 94 -21.48 26.19 -17.40
CA ILE A 94 -20.37 25.23 -17.59
C ILE A 94 -19.68 25.34 -18.96
N ASN A 95 -20.43 25.60 -20.04
CA ASN A 95 -19.86 25.75 -21.39
C ASN A 95 -18.93 26.96 -21.55
N ASN A 96 -18.86 27.85 -20.56
CA ASN A 96 -17.96 29.02 -20.56
C ASN A 96 -16.85 28.92 -19.50
N ILE A 97 -16.74 27.77 -18.81
CA ILE A 97 -15.65 27.51 -17.88
C ILE A 97 -14.53 26.79 -18.62
N PHE A 98 -13.31 27.23 -18.35
CA PHE A 98 -12.09 26.59 -18.79
C PHE A 98 -11.38 26.01 -17.57
N PHE A 99 -11.13 24.71 -17.61
CA PHE A 99 -10.29 24.00 -16.66
C PHE A 99 -8.87 23.89 -17.20
N TYR A 100 -7.90 23.87 -16.30
CA TYR A 100 -6.48 23.86 -16.63
C TYR A 100 -5.74 22.88 -15.72
N THR A 101 -4.85 22.09 -16.32
CA THR A 101 -3.89 21.21 -15.65
C THR A 101 -2.46 21.69 -15.91
N ASN A 102 -1.58 21.56 -14.92
CA ASN A 102 -0.17 21.82 -15.12
C ASN A 102 0.52 20.56 -15.63
N SER A 103 0.80 20.57 -16.93
CA SER A 103 1.51 19.48 -17.62
C SER A 103 2.88 19.94 -18.14
N THR A 104 3.40 21.06 -17.60
CA THR A 104 4.66 21.66 -18.06
C THR A 104 5.75 21.72 -17.00
N ASP A 105 5.39 21.77 -15.71
CA ASP A 105 6.37 21.79 -14.63
C ASP A 105 6.55 20.39 -14.01
N ASP A 106 7.82 20.00 -13.77
CA ASP A 106 8.14 18.72 -13.14
C ASP A 106 7.48 18.59 -11.75
N GLY A 107 6.70 17.51 -11.55
CA GLY A 107 6.07 17.19 -10.27
C GLY A 107 4.84 18.05 -9.94
N ALA A 108 4.31 18.83 -10.89
CA ALA A 108 3.19 19.72 -10.63
C ALA A 108 1.87 19.01 -10.29
N GLN A 109 1.74 17.73 -10.63
CA GLN A 109 0.54 16.93 -10.39
C GLN A 109 0.62 16.04 -9.14
N GLU A 110 1.56 16.32 -8.23
CA GLU A 110 1.72 15.61 -6.95
C GLU A 110 0.82 16.17 -5.82
N GLY A 111 0.05 17.23 -6.07
CA GLY A 111 -0.85 17.86 -5.10
C GLY A 111 -2.09 17.03 -4.74
N GLU A 112 -2.68 17.31 -3.56
CA GLU A 112 -3.89 16.62 -3.06
C GLU A 112 -5.08 16.78 -4.02
N GLU A 113 -5.17 17.91 -4.71
CA GLU A 113 -6.18 18.17 -5.73
C GLU A 113 -6.09 17.20 -6.92
N TYR A 114 -4.89 16.79 -7.33
CA TYR A 114 -4.72 15.79 -8.39
C TYR A 114 -4.99 14.37 -7.88
N ASP A 115 -4.64 14.06 -6.63
CA ASP A 115 -4.97 12.77 -6.01
C ASP A 115 -6.49 12.56 -5.93
N LEU A 116 -7.23 13.59 -5.53
CA LEU A 116 -8.70 13.55 -5.52
C LEU A 116 -9.27 13.42 -6.93
N LEU A 117 -8.69 14.11 -7.92
CA LEU A 117 -9.12 13.99 -9.32
C LEU A 117 -8.93 12.56 -9.83
N ARG A 118 -7.75 11.94 -9.59
CA ARG A 118 -7.50 10.52 -9.92
C ARG A 118 -8.49 9.59 -9.23
N ASN A 119 -8.83 9.85 -7.96
CA ASN A 119 -9.81 9.06 -7.23
C ASN A 119 -11.21 9.10 -7.87
N PHE A 120 -11.69 10.27 -8.27
CA PHE A 120 -12.97 10.41 -8.96
C PHE A 120 -12.97 9.65 -10.30
N LEU A 121 -11.92 9.81 -11.10
CA LEU A 121 -11.77 9.13 -12.39
C LEU A 121 -11.73 7.60 -12.23
N ALA A 122 -11.03 7.10 -11.20
CA ALA A 122 -11.00 5.68 -10.89
C ALA A 122 -12.38 5.14 -10.52
N LYS A 123 -13.14 5.85 -9.67
CA LYS A 123 -14.52 5.46 -9.30
C LYS A 123 -15.46 5.46 -10.51
N LEU A 124 -15.35 6.46 -11.40
CA LEU A 124 -16.11 6.50 -12.65
C LEU A 124 -15.82 5.29 -13.53
N LEU A 125 -14.54 4.93 -13.69
CA LEU A 125 -14.14 3.72 -14.40
C LEU A 125 -14.73 2.47 -13.75
N CYS A 126 -14.64 2.34 -12.43
CA CYS A 126 -15.19 1.22 -11.67
C CYS A 126 -16.68 1.02 -11.95
N GLU A 127 -17.51 2.05 -11.76
CA GLU A 127 -18.95 1.94 -11.97
C GLU A 127 -19.29 1.65 -13.44
N ALA A 128 -18.58 2.27 -14.38
CA ALA A 128 -18.79 2.06 -15.81
C ALA A 128 -18.45 0.63 -16.26
N VAL A 129 -17.45 0.01 -15.63
CA VAL A 129 -17.02 -1.37 -15.92
C VAL A 129 -17.91 -2.39 -15.22
N GLN A 130 -18.11 -2.25 -13.90
CA GLN A 130 -18.75 -3.30 -13.09
C GLN A 130 -20.27 -3.28 -13.15
N LYS A 131 -20.87 -2.11 -13.40
CA LYS A 131 -22.31 -1.93 -13.60
C LYS A 131 -23.17 -2.64 -12.53
N ILE A 132 -22.81 -2.47 -11.26
CA ILE A 132 -23.60 -2.94 -10.11
C ILE A 132 -24.95 -2.21 -10.08
N ASP A 133 -25.94 -2.71 -9.36
CA ASP A 133 -27.23 -2.02 -9.15
C ASP A 133 -27.04 -0.51 -8.85
N ASP A 134 -27.82 0.32 -9.53
CA ASP A 134 -27.79 1.79 -9.47
C ASP A 134 -26.46 2.46 -9.90
N TYR A 135 -25.59 1.79 -10.68
CA TYR A 135 -24.31 2.36 -11.15
C TYR A 135 -24.47 3.68 -11.92
N ASP A 136 -25.56 3.84 -12.66
CA ASP A 136 -25.89 5.04 -13.42
C ASP A 136 -26.05 6.24 -12.48
N LYS A 137 -26.81 6.07 -11.40
CA LYS A 137 -27.00 7.09 -10.36
C LYS A 137 -25.71 7.40 -9.60
N GLU A 138 -24.90 6.39 -9.34
CA GLU A 138 -23.61 6.56 -8.66
C GLU A 138 -22.63 7.34 -9.55
N ILE A 139 -22.56 7.03 -10.85
CA ILE A 139 -21.81 7.82 -11.84
C ILE A 139 -22.29 9.27 -11.82
N GLU A 140 -23.60 9.52 -11.84
CA GLU A 140 -24.14 10.89 -11.75
C GLU A 140 -23.68 11.60 -10.47
N SER A 141 -23.71 10.92 -9.32
CA SER A 141 -23.24 11.48 -8.03
C SER A 141 -21.74 11.82 -8.07
N ILE A 142 -20.91 10.89 -8.54
CA ILE A 142 -19.46 11.09 -8.65
C ILE A 142 -19.15 12.25 -9.60
N LEU A 143 -19.88 12.36 -10.72
CA LEU A 143 -19.72 13.46 -11.67
C LEU A 143 -20.06 14.82 -11.06
N ILE A 144 -21.07 14.91 -10.19
CA ILE A 144 -21.41 16.15 -9.48
C ILE A 144 -20.27 16.55 -8.54
N ASP A 145 -19.73 15.62 -7.77
CA ASP A 145 -18.60 15.88 -6.87
C ASP A 145 -17.35 16.26 -7.66
N LEU A 146 -17.08 15.56 -8.76
CA LEU A 146 -16.01 15.89 -9.70
C LEU A 146 -16.17 17.31 -10.25
N LEU A 147 -17.37 17.72 -10.65
CA LEU A 147 -17.63 19.08 -11.14
C LEU A 147 -17.24 20.14 -10.10
N TYR A 148 -17.66 19.97 -8.84
CA TYR A 148 -17.29 20.90 -7.78
C TYR A 148 -15.79 20.92 -7.53
N HIS A 149 -15.13 19.76 -7.60
CA HIS A 149 -13.69 19.64 -7.47
C HIS A 149 -12.95 20.40 -8.58
N LEU A 150 -13.37 20.22 -9.83
CA LEU A 150 -12.84 20.92 -11.00
C LEU A 150 -13.01 22.44 -10.87
N ILE A 151 -14.18 22.91 -10.46
CA ILE A 151 -14.46 24.35 -10.27
C ILE A 151 -13.56 24.97 -9.19
N ASN A 152 -13.31 24.26 -8.10
CA ASN A 152 -12.58 24.81 -6.96
C ASN A 152 -11.05 24.77 -7.15
N ASN A 153 -10.54 23.78 -7.89
CA ASN A 153 -9.10 23.51 -7.94
C ASN A 153 -8.47 23.66 -9.31
N PHE A 154 -9.24 23.44 -10.38
CA PHE A 154 -8.73 23.39 -11.76
C PHE A 154 -9.27 24.53 -12.63
N HIS A 155 -10.03 25.47 -12.08
CA HIS A 155 -10.52 26.61 -12.85
C HIS A 155 -9.35 27.49 -13.29
N TYR A 156 -9.26 27.81 -14.59
CA TYR A 156 -8.13 28.54 -15.20
C TYR A 156 -7.75 29.82 -14.41
N LEU A 157 -8.76 30.61 -14.02
CA LEU A 157 -8.56 31.85 -13.24
C LEU A 157 -7.96 31.66 -11.83
N THR A 158 -8.06 30.46 -11.24
CA THR A 158 -7.49 30.15 -9.92
C THR A 158 -6.09 29.57 -9.99
N TYR A 159 -5.63 29.16 -11.18
CA TYR A 159 -4.36 28.49 -11.39
C TYR A 159 -3.18 29.47 -11.46
N GLU A 160 -3.26 30.57 -12.22
CA GLU A 160 -2.13 31.50 -12.36
C GLU A 160 -1.85 32.34 -11.09
N LYS A 161 -2.81 32.46 -10.14
CA LYS A 161 -2.68 33.32 -8.95
C LYS A 161 -3.50 32.84 -7.74
N GLU A 162 -2.82 32.23 -6.76
CA GLU A 162 -3.42 31.83 -5.47
C GLU A 162 -4.14 33.00 -4.75
N GLU A 163 -3.66 34.24 -4.88
CA GLU A 163 -4.28 35.44 -4.29
C GLU A 163 -5.71 35.72 -4.80
N LEU A 164 -6.11 35.17 -5.95
CA LEU A 164 -7.45 35.32 -6.50
C LEU A 164 -8.45 34.32 -5.88
N LYS A 165 -8.00 33.18 -5.33
CA LYS A 165 -8.86 32.20 -4.64
C LYS A 165 -9.63 32.84 -3.49
N GLU A 166 -9.03 33.80 -2.79
CA GLU A 166 -9.66 34.52 -1.67
C GLU A 166 -10.62 35.65 -2.10
N LYS A 167 -10.67 36.02 -3.40
CA LYS A 167 -11.45 37.16 -3.92
C LYS A 167 -12.55 36.71 -4.89
N THR A 168 -13.55 36.03 -4.34
CA THR A 168 -14.69 35.42 -5.07
C THR A 168 -15.40 36.40 -6.01
N GLU A 169 -15.53 37.67 -5.65
CA GLU A 169 -16.13 38.71 -6.52
C GLU A 169 -15.28 39.07 -7.74
N GLN A 170 -13.95 39.00 -7.64
CA GLN A 170 -13.05 39.27 -8.75
C GLN A 170 -13.05 38.11 -9.74
N LEU A 171 -12.99 36.87 -9.26
CA LEU A 171 -13.12 35.67 -10.09
C LEU A 171 -14.45 35.64 -10.87
N ALA A 172 -15.57 35.90 -10.19
CA ALA A 172 -16.88 35.96 -10.84
C ALA A 172 -16.94 37.07 -11.91
N ARG A 173 -16.20 38.18 -11.73
CA ARG A 173 -16.10 39.26 -12.70
C ARG A 173 -15.29 38.86 -13.93
N TYR A 174 -14.14 38.20 -13.73
CA TYR A 174 -13.34 37.68 -14.83
C TYR A 174 -14.13 36.68 -15.67
N HIS A 175 -14.84 35.75 -15.03
CA HIS A 175 -15.73 34.82 -15.72
C HIS A 175 -16.76 35.55 -16.59
N ARG A 176 -17.41 36.62 -16.07
CA ARG A 176 -18.35 37.43 -16.88
C ARG A 176 -17.66 38.14 -18.06
N ILE A 177 -16.43 38.63 -17.87
CA ILE A 177 -15.66 39.30 -18.93
C ILE A 177 -15.27 38.30 -20.03
N SER A 178 -14.67 37.16 -19.67
CA SER A 178 -14.29 36.10 -20.62
C SER A 178 -15.51 35.56 -21.35
N LYS A 179 -16.61 35.28 -20.62
CA LYS A 179 -17.90 34.88 -21.20
C LYS A 179 -18.43 35.92 -22.18
N TYR A 180 -18.32 37.21 -21.85
CA TYR A 180 -18.76 38.26 -22.76
C TYR A 180 -17.92 38.30 -24.04
N ILE A 181 -16.60 38.17 -23.92
CA ILE A 181 -15.68 38.12 -25.07
C ILE A 181 -16.02 36.92 -25.95
N PHE A 182 -16.10 35.73 -25.37
CA PHE A 182 -16.40 34.50 -26.11
C PHE A 182 -17.78 34.53 -26.79
N ASN A 183 -18.81 35.06 -26.13
CA ASN A 183 -20.15 35.13 -26.73
C ASN A 183 -20.35 36.29 -27.73
N ASN A 184 -19.35 37.17 -27.91
CA ASN A 184 -19.47 38.36 -28.76
C ASN A 184 -18.20 38.63 -29.58
N TYR A 185 -17.31 37.63 -29.76
CA TYR A 185 -16.05 37.83 -30.47
C TYR A 185 -16.30 38.19 -31.94
N ASP A 186 -17.38 37.67 -32.52
CA ASP A 186 -17.85 37.88 -33.89
C ASP A 186 -18.27 39.34 -34.18
N SER A 187 -18.46 40.12 -33.11
CA SER A 187 -18.95 41.49 -33.15
C SER A 187 -17.85 42.49 -32.81
N ASN A 188 -18.06 43.77 -33.16
CA ASN A 188 -17.10 44.84 -32.81
C ASN A 188 -17.24 45.24 -31.34
N ILE A 189 -16.69 44.43 -30.44
CA ILE A 189 -16.67 44.69 -28.99
C ILE A 189 -15.54 45.62 -28.59
N THR A 190 -15.82 46.54 -27.67
CA THR A 190 -14.83 47.48 -27.13
C THR A 190 -14.64 47.33 -25.63
N LEU A 191 -13.43 47.63 -25.15
CA LEU A 191 -13.12 47.64 -23.72
C LEU A 191 -14.04 48.60 -22.94
N GLN A 192 -14.41 49.73 -23.54
CA GLN A 192 -15.31 50.72 -22.93
C GLN A 192 -16.71 50.15 -22.68
N GLU A 193 -17.24 49.34 -23.59
CA GLU A 193 -18.55 48.72 -23.44
C GLU A 193 -18.57 47.71 -22.30
N ILE A 194 -17.53 46.88 -22.20
CA ILE A 194 -17.39 45.90 -21.12
C ILE A 194 -17.19 46.60 -19.79
N ALA A 195 -16.34 47.63 -19.74
CA ALA A 195 -16.12 48.43 -18.54
C ALA A 195 -17.43 49.06 -18.05
N LYS A 196 -18.27 49.58 -18.97
CA LYS A 196 -19.59 50.13 -18.63
C LYS A 196 -20.54 49.06 -18.09
N LYS A 197 -20.55 47.85 -18.66
CA LYS A 197 -21.39 46.72 -18.21
C LYS A 197 -20.99 46.22 -16.82
N GLU A 198 -19.69 46.23 -16.51
CA GLU A 198 -19.14 45.79 -15.22
C GLU A 198 -19.00 46.93 -14.18
N PHE A 199 -19.53 48.12 -14.48
CA PHE A 199 -19.43 49.33 -13.64
C PHE A 199 -17.98 49.70 -13.26
N LEU A 200 -17.05 49.53 -14.20
CA LEU A 200 -15.62 49.81 -14.04
C LEU A 200 -15.14 50.96 -14.91
N SER A 201 -13.97 51.52 -14.55
CA SER A 201 -13.23 52.38 -15.47
C SER A 201 -12.52 51.52 -16.53
N PRO A 202 -12.42 51.97 -17.79
CA PRO A 202 -11.68 51.25 -18.83
C PRO A 202 -10.21 51.02 -18.47
N HIS A 203 -9.60 51.96 -17.75
CA HIS A 203 -8.21 51.83 -17.30
C HIS A 203 -8.03 50.68 -16.31
N TYR A 204 -8.92 50.59 -15.31
CA TYR A 204 -8.92 49.49 -14.36
C TYR A 204 -9.17 48.15 -15.05
N LEU A 205 -10.19 48.07 -15.91
CA LEU A 205 -10.49 46.84 -16.65
C LEU A 205 -9.31 46.39 -17.54
N SER A 206 -8.63 47.32 -18.22
CA SER A 206 -7.44 47.00 -19.02
C SER A 206 -6.31 46.42 -18.17
N HIS A 207 -6.09 46.98 -16.98
CA HIS A 207 -5.06 46.50 -16.06
C HIS A 207 -5.43 45.12 -15.51
N GLU A 208 -6.69 44.93 -15.10
CA GLU A 208 -7.20 43.67 -14.58
C GLU A 208 -7.12 42.54 -15.63
N ILE A 209 -7.56 42.76 -16.87
CA ILE A 209 -7.46 41.74 -17.93
C ILE A 209 -6.00 41.35 -18.18
N LYS A 210 -5.11 42.33 -18.30
CA LYS A 210 -3.68 42.07 -18.51
C LYS A 210 -3.04 41.39 -17.30
N TYR A 211 -3.49 41.72 -16.10
CA TYR A 211 -3.03 41.08 -14.89
C TYR A 211 -3.49 39.63 -14.81
N ALA A 212 -4.73 39.32 -15.16
CA ALA A 212 -5.30 37.98 -15.00
C ALA A 212 -5.01 37.00 -16.15
N THR A 213 -4.70 37.50 -17.35
CA THR A 213 -4.49 36.65 -18.54
C THR A 213 -3.11 36.81 -19.16
N GLY A 214 -2.31 37.78 -18.72
CA GLY A 214 -1.06 38.17 -19.39
C GLY A 214 -1.25 38.97 -20.70
N TYR A 215 -2.43 38.90 -21.32
CA TYR A 215 -2.73 39.52 -22.62
C TYR A 215 -3.49 40.85 -22.50
N SER A 216 -3.35 41.73 -23.50
CA SER A 216 -4.24 42.90 -23.58
C SER A 216 -5.64 42.46 -24.02
N PHE A 217 -6.67 43.25 -23.72
CA PHE A 217 -8.04 42.99 -24.19
C PHE A 217 -8.11 42.72 -25.70
N THR A 218 -7.39 43.52 -26.49
CA THR A 218 -7.36 43.38 -27.95
C THR A 218 -6.70 42.07 -28.38
N ASP A 219 -5.64 41.65 -27.68
CA ASP A 219 -4.95 40.40 -27.97
C ASP A 219 -5.83 39.21 -27.63
N LEU A 220 -6.51 39.24 -26.47
CA LEU A 220 -7.44 38.21 -26.03
C LEU A 220 -8.59 38.02 -27.03
N VAL A 221 -9.23 39.11 -27.48
CA VAL A 221 -10.29 39.04 -28.51
C VAL A 221 -9.73 38.49 -29.82
N ASN A 222 -8.57 38.96 -30.27
CA ASN A 222 -8.00 38.50 -31.54
C ASN A 222 -7.55 37.03 -31.48
N GLN A 223 -7.09 36.56 -30.32
CA GLN A 223 -6.75 35.18 -30.08
C GLN A 223 -7.98 34.29 -30.22
N THR A 224 -9.07 34.60 -29.48
CA THR A 224 -10.34 33.87 -29.59
C THR A 224 -10.84 33.83 -31.04
N ARG A 225 -10.79 34.96 -31.76
CA ARG A 225 -11.18 34.99 -33.18
C ARG A 225 -10.31 34.12 -34.07
N VAL A 226 -9.01 34.03 -33.78
CA VAL A 226 -8.07 33.20 -34.55
C VAL A 226 -8.34 31.72 -34.27
N GLU A 227 -8.54 31.32 -33.02
CA GLU A 227 -8.92 29.96 -32.61
C GLU A 227 -10.24 29.54 -33.26
N GLU A 228 -11.28 30.38 -33.19
CA GLU A 228 -12.57 30.13 -33.84
C GLU A 228 -12.46 30.06 -35.37
N SER A 229 -11.53 30.83 -35.96
CA SER A 229 -11.27 30.76 -37.40
C SER A 229 -10.69 29.41 -37.81
N VAL A 230 -9.94 28.71 -36.95
CA VAL A 230 -9.41 27.36 -37.23
C VAL A 230 -10.54 26.38 -37.50
N LYS A 231 -11.61 26.42 -36.70
CA LYS A 231 -12.81 25.58 -36.87
C LYS A 231 -13.43 25.82 -38.24
N LEU A 232 -13.74 27.07 -38.57
CA LEU A 232 -14.31 27.42 -39.88
C LEU A 232 -13.37 27.10 -41.05
N LEU A 233 -12.05 27.24 -40.87
CA LEU A 233 -11.06 26.93 -41.91
C LEU A 233 -11.07 25.46 -42.31
N LEU A 234 -11.35 24.57 -41.36
CA LEU A 234 -11.24 23.13 -41.53
C LEU A 234 -12.60 22.44 -41.70
N ASP A 235 -13.68 22.96 -41.11
CA ASP A 235 -15.04 22.41 -41.21
C ASP A 235 -15.90 22.98 -42.35
N SER A 236 -15.47 24.05 -43.01
CA SER A 236 -16.25 24.70 -44.08
C SER A 236 -15.46 24.92 -45.38
N ASP A 237 -16.19 25.27 -46.45
CA ASP A 237 -15.64 25.74 -47.73
C ASP A 237 -15.65 27.27 -47.86
N LEU A 238 -15.94 28.01 -46.78
CA LEU A 238 -15.99 29.47 -46.77
C LEU A 238 -14.67 30.08 -47.26
N SER A 239 -14.72 31.22 -47.96
CA SER A 239 -13.49 31.91 -48.33
C SER A 239 -12.79 32.48 -47.09
N ILE A 240 -11.48 32.76 -47.17
CA ILE A 240 -10.77 33.39 -46.03
C ILE A 240 -11.34 34.78 -45.72
N SER A 241 -11.97 35.43 -46.70
CA SER A 241 -12.70 36.69 -46.47
C SER A 241 -13.96 36.45 -45.67
N ASP A 242 -14.79 35.48 -46.07
CA ASP A 242 -16.04 35.17 -45.36
C ASP A 242 -15.74 34.72 -43.92
N ILE A 243 -14.71 33.90 -43.71
CA ILE A 243 -14.28 33.51 -42.35
C ILE A 243 -13.83 34.72 -41.55
N SER A 244 -13.08 35.65 -42.15
CA SER A 244 -12.68 36.89 -41.48
C SER A 244 -13.89 37.68 -41.01
N ASP A 245 -14.95 37.72 -41.82
CA ASP A 245 -16.17 38.44 -41.51
C ASP A 245 -16.99 37.71 -40.42
N GLU A 246 -17.12 36.38 -40.51
CA GLU A 246 -17.81 35.53 -39.52
C GLU A 246 -17.16 35.58 -38.13
N VAL A 247 -15.84 35.57 -38.06
CA VAL A 247 -15.13 35.67 -36.76
C VAL A 247 -14.94 37.13 -36.31
N GLY A 248 -15.52 38.12 -36.99
CA GLY A 248 -15.55 39.52 -36.52
C GLY A 248 -14.28 40.34 -36.76
N PHE A 249 -13.38 39.91 -37.65
CA PHE A 249 -12.26 40.75 -38.09
C PHE A 249 -12.73 41.80 -39.11
N SER A 250 -12.38 43.06 -38.88
CA SER A 250 -12.74 44.18 -39.77
C SER A 250 -12.20 44.08 -41.21
N HIS A 251 -11.17 43.26 -41.44
CA HIS A 251 -10.63 42.97 -42.75
C HIS A 251 -9.76 41.71 -42.70
N VAL A 252 -9.80 40.90 -43.76
CA VAL A 252 -8.98 39.68 -43.93
C VAL A 252 -7.47 39.88 -43.69
N ARG A 253 -6.93 41.10 -43.84
CA ARG A 253 -5.53 41.42 -43.56
C ARG A 253 -5.21 41.23 -42.08
N TYR A 254 -6.13 41.58 -41.18
CA TYR A 254 -5.95 41.46 -39.73
C TYR A 254 -6.02 40.00 -39.29
N LEU A 255 -6.96 39.22 -39.84
CA LEU A 255 -6.98 37.77 -39.64
C LEU A 255 -5.64 37.14 -40.07
N ASN A 256 -5.16 37.43 -41.28
CA ASN A 256 -3.86 36.91 -41.76
C ASN A 256 -2.69 37.29 -40.85
N LYS A 257 -2.65 38.53 -40.36
CA LYS A 257 -1.58 39.01 -39.47
C LYS A 257 -1.61 38.26 -38.14
N ASN A 258 -2.78 38.23 -37.48
CA ASN A 258 -2.91 37.58 -36.17
C ASN A 258 -2.72 36.07 -36.29
N PHE A 259 -3.34 35.41 -37.27
CA PHE A 259 -3.16 33.97 -37.50
C PHE A 259 -1.69 33.61 -37.73
N LYS A 260 -0.93 34.43 -38.47
CA LYS A 260 0.50 34.21 -38.66
C LYS A 260 1.32 34.42 -37.39
N ASN A 261 0.90 35.34 -36.52
CA ASN A 261 1.55 35.54 -35.24
C ASN A 261 1.38 34.30 -34.33
N TYR A 262 0.18 33.71 -34.28
CA TYR A 262 -0.12 32.57 -33.41
C TYR A 262 0.34 31.23 -34.01
N TYR A 263 0.03 30.95 -35.29
CA TYR A 263 0.27 29.65 -35.94
C TYR A 263 1.47 29.63 -36.90
N GLY A 264 2.25 30.72 -36.98
CA GLY A 264 3.43 30.83 -37.85
C GLY A 264 3.16 30.84 -39.36
N CYS A 265 1.92 30.67 -39.80
CA CYS A 265 1.52 30.57 -41.21
C CYS A 265 0.22 31.34 -41.50
N THR A 266 -0.16 31.49 -42.78
CA THR A 266 -1.45 32.11 -43.14
C THR A 266 -2.62 31.13 -43.00
N PRO A 267 -3.86 31.61 -42.77
CA PRO A 267 -5.08 30.78 -42.76
C PRO A 267 -5.20 29.86 -43.98
N LEU A 268 -4.87 30.37 -45.17
CA LEU A 268 -4.93 29.58 -46.41
C LEU A 268 -3.88 28.46 -46.45
N GLN A 269 -2.66 28.73 -45.98
CA GLN A 269 -1.61 27.72 -45.87
C GLN A 269 -1.99 26.65 -44.83
N TYR A 270 -2.53 27.09 -43.70
CA TYR A 270 -3.00 26.20 -42.64
C TYR A 270 -4.14 25.29 -43.14
N ARG A 271 -5.14 25.85 -43.82
CA ARG A 271 -6.22 25.07 -44.47
C ARG A 271 -5.65 24.04 -45.45
N LYS A 272 -4.74 24.44 -46.35
CA LYS A 272 -4.14 23.52 -47.33
C LYS A 272 -3.35 22.38 -46.68
N LYS A 273 -2.72 22.64 -45.54
CA LYS A 273 -1.94 21.64 -44.81
C LYS A 273 -2.84 20.65 -44.05
N ASN A 274 -3.94 21.14 -43.47
CA ASN A 274 -4.69 20.41 -42.43
C ASN A 274 -6.13 20.01 -42.84
N LYS A 275 -6.62 20.41 -44.02
CA LYS A 275 -7.94 20.01 -44.54
C LYS A 275 -7.84 18.63 -45.19
N LEU A 276 -8.17 17.60 -44.41
CA LEU A 276 -8.21 16.20 -44.81
C LEU A 276 -9.67 15.75 -44.96
N THR A 277 -9.93 14.82 -45.87
CA THR A 277 -11.22 14.11 -45.93
C THR A 277 -11.36 13.14 -44.76
N GLU A 278 -12.59 12.75 -44.41
CA GLU A 278 -12.87 11.77 -43.35
C GLU A 278 -12.12 10.45 -43.56
N LYS A 279 -12.05 9.99 -44.81
CA LYS A 279 -11.31 8.78 -45.19
C LYS A 279 -9.79 8.92 -45.00
N GLU A 280 -9.24 10.11 -45.24
CA GLU A 280 -7.81 10.37 -45.02
C GLU A 280 -7.50 10.52 -43.53
N LEU A 281 -8.41 11.10 -42.75
CA LEU A 281 -8.25 11.26 -41.31
C LEU A 281 -8.29 9.90 -40.60
N GLU A 282 -9.24 9.03 -40.96
CA GLU A 282 -9.27 7.65 -40.47
C GLU A 282 -8.08 6.81 -40.92
N ALA A 283 -7.48 7.12 -42.07
CA ALA A 283 -6.25 6.44 -42.51
C ALA A 283 -5.01 6.86 -41.71
N ILE A 284 -5.02 8.04 -41.09
CA ILE A 284 -3.93 8.55 -40.25
C ILE A 284 -4.15 8.18 -38.78
N LYS A 285 -5.41 8.08 -38.33
CA LYS A 285 -5.78 7.67 -36.97
C LYS A 285 -5.22 6.29 -36.68
N ASN A 286 -4.33 6.23 -35.69
CA ASN A 286 -3.68 5.01 -35.23
C ASN A 286 -3.86 4.90 -33.72
N ILE A 287 -5.01 4.32 -33.35
CA ILE A 287 -5.43 4.11 -31.97
C ILE A 287 -5.88 2.66 -31.83
N GLU A 288 -5.26 1.93 -30.91
CA GLU A 288 -5.67 0.58 -30.54
C GLU A 288 -6.57 0.67 -29.31
N ILE A 289 -7.85 0.32 -29.46
CA ILE A 289 -8.79 0.26 -28.35
C ILE A 289 -8.53 -1.02 -27.55
N LEU A 290 -8.33 -0.86 -26.25
CA LEU A 290 -8.02 -1.92 -25.30
C LEU A 290 -9.27 -2.30 -24.50
N ASN A 291 -9.24 -3.43 -23.80
CA ASN A 291 -10.35 -3.84 -22.94
C ASN A 291 -10.41 -2.96 -21.69
N LEU A 292 -11.51 -2.24 -21.52
CA LEU A 292 -11.69 -1.26 -20.43
C LEU A 292 -11.55 -1.88 -19.03
N GLU A 293 -11.91 -3.16 -18.87
CA GLU A 293 -11.74 -3.90 -17.61
C GLU A 293 -10.27 -3.96 -17.15
N ASP A 294 -9.33 -4.08 -18.09
CA ASP A 294 -7.89 -4.22 -17.79
C ASP A 294 -7.32 -2.92 -17.17
N ALA A 295 -7.96 -1.77 -17.42
CA ALA A 295 -7.53 -0.50 -16.85
C ALA A 295 -7.74 -0.44 -15.31
N LEU A 296 -8.68 -1.23 -14.76
CA LEU A 296 -8.90 -1.29 -13.31
C LEU A 296 -7.68 -1.82 -12.55
N GLU A 297 -6.81 -2.60 -13.18
CA GLU A 297 -5.59 -3.11 -12.55
C GLU A 297 -4.61 -2.00 -12.19
N TYR A 298 -4.57 -0.93 -12.99
CA TYR A 298 -3.71 0.23 -12.76
C TYR A 298 -4.25 1.16 -11.67
N LEU A 299 -5.57 1.14 -11.44
CA LEU A 299 -6.26 2.05 -10.52
C LEU A 299 -6.70 1.36 -9.22
N SER A 300 -6.13 0.19 -8.91
CA SER A 300 -6.51 -0.55 -7.71
C SER A 300 -6.25 0.24 -6.44
N SER A 301 -5.17 1.04 -6.40
CA SER A 301 -4.82 1.88 -5.25
C SER A 301 -5.88 2.94 -4.95
N GLU A 302 -6.44 3.56 -5.99
CA GLU A 302 -7.43 4.63 -5.89
C GLU A 302 -8.82 4.08 -5.51
N LEU A 303 -9.07 2.80 -5.79
CA LEU A 303 -10.34 2.09 -5.56
C LEU A 303 -10.41 1.30 -4.25
N ASP A 304 -9.28 1.16 -3.53
CA ASP A 304 -9.19 0.28 -2.36
C ASP A 304 -10.20 0.61 -1.24
N ASP A 305 -10.52 1.90 -1.06
CA ASP A 305 -11.50 2.41 -0.08
C ASP A 305 -12.91 2.62 -0.65
N TYR A 306 -13.13 2.28 -1.93
CA TYR A 306 -14.43 2.47 -2.57
C TYR A 306 -15.36 1.29 -2.29
N GLU A 307 -16.42 1.52 -1.51
CA GLU A 307 -17.32 0.46 -1.02
C GLU A 307 -17.98 -0.35 -2.14
N ARG A 308 -18.26 0.30 -3.27
CA ARG A 308 -18.91 -0.29 -4.46
C ARG A 308 -17.92 -0.93 -5.42
N PHE A 309 -16.61 -0.87 -5.17
CA PHE A 309 -15.66 -1.67 -5.94
C PHE A 309 -15.89 -3.15 -5.64
N ASN A 310 -16.50 -3.86 -6.58
CA ASN A 310 -16.78 -5.29 -6.49
C ASN A 310 -15.48 -6.10 -6.54
N TYR A 311 -14.98 -6.40 -5.34
CA TYR A 311 -13.91 -7.36 -5.09
C TYR A 311 -14.18 -8.77 -5.66
N GLU A 312 -15.37 -9.10 -6.18
CA GLU A 312 -15.69 -10.43 -6.70
C GLU A 312 -14.80 -10.87 -7.87
N ASN A 313 -14.31 -9.93 -8.70
CA ASN A 313 -13.31 -10.25 -9.74
C ASN A 313 -11.89 -10.47 -9.18
N LYS A 314 -11.70 -10.40 -7.86
CA LYS A 314 -10.44 -10.74 -7.19
C LYS A 314 -10.65 -11.60 -5.93
N LEU A 315 -11.69 -12.44 -5.88
CA LEU A 315 -11.70 -13.55 -4.92
C LEU A 315 -10.47 -14.40 -5.18
N TRP A 316 -9.54 -14.41 -4.24
CA TRP A 316 -8.45 -15.37 -4.30
C TRP A 316 -9.02 -16.76 -4.05
N LYS A 317 -9.23 -17.49 -5.13
CA LYS A 317 -9.77 -18.85 -5.09
C LYS A 317 -8.63 -19.79 -4.76
N ILE A 318 -8.70 -20.43 -3.61
CA ILE A 318 -7.77 -21.47 -3.20
C ILE A 318 -8.53 -22.78 -3.31
N HIS A 319 -8.04 -23.66 -4.17
CA HIS A 319 -8.58 -25.00 -4.33
C HIS A 319 -7.68 -25.97 -3.56
N VAL A 320 -8.27 -26.71 -2.62
CA VAL A 320 -7.54 -27.64 -1.76
C VAL A 320 -8.20 -29.00 -1.89
N ASN A 321 -7.46 -29.98 -2.39
CA ASN A 321 -7.89 -31.37 -2.34
C ASN A 321 -7.29 -32.04 -1.11
N MET A 322 -8.15 -32.53 -0.22
CA MET A 322 -7.76 -33.08 1.08
C MET A 322 -7.06 -34.44 1.03
N ASP A 323 -6.93 -35.05 -0.15
CA ASP A 323 -6.16 -36.26 -0.40
C ASP A 323 -4.73 -35.98 -0.96
N ASP A 324 -4.39 -34.72 -1.27
CA ASP A 324 -3.06 -34.33 -1.78
C ASP A 324 -2.01 -34.30 -0.66
N SER A 325 -0.73 -34.47 -1.04
CA SER A 325 0.42 -34.41 -0.15
C SER A 325 1.66 -33.90 -0.89
N LEU A 326 2.35 -32.90 -0.31
CA LEU A 326 3.57 -32.25 -0.83
C LEU A 326 4.82 -32.56 0.01
N GLY A 327 4.70 -33.35 1.08
CA GLY A 327 5.80 -33.70 1.98
C GLY A 327 5.56 -33.27 3.44
N GLU A 328 6.60 -33.37 4.26
CA GLU A 328 6.53 -32.98 5.68
C GLU A 328 6.78 -31.49 5.88
N PHE A 329 6.04 -30.89 6.80
CA PHE A 329 6.25 -29.50 7.22
C PHE A 329 7.43 -29.43 8.17
N ASN A 330 8.48 -28.73 7.74
CA ASN A 330 9.64 -28.46 8.56
C ASN A 330 9.26 -27.54 9.73
N LYS A 331 9.53 -27.98 10.97
CA LYS A 331 9.21 -27.27 12.22
C LYS A 331 10.45 -26.69 12.91
N ASP A 332 11.53 -26.42 12.18
CA ASP A 332 12.76 -25.81 12.72
C ASP A 332 12.51 -24.50 13.49
N TYR A 333 11.42 -23.78 13.18
CA TYR A 333 11.02 -22.59 13.92
C TYR A 333 10.78 -22.83 15.41
N SER A 334 10.35 -24.05 15.81
CA SER A 334 10.13 -24.42 17.21
C SER A 334 11.35 -25.11 17.84
N GLU A 335 12.51 -25.12 17.18
CA GLU A 335 13.71 -25.78 17.75
C GLU A 335 14.28 -24.99 18.93
N VAL A 336 14.44 -23.67 18.81
CA VAL A 336 15.07 -22.83 19.84
C VAL A 336 14.29 -21.53 20.04
N ILE A 337 13.95 -21.21 21.30
CA ILE A 337 13.54 -19.86 21.71
C ILE A 337 14.69 -19.16 22.46
N ASN A 338 14.91 -17.87 22.18
CA ASN A 338 15.93 -17.10 22.89
C ASN A 338 15.37 -16.51 24.18
N LEU A 339 16.17 -16.44 25.23
CA LEU A 339 15.80 -15.72 26.45
C LEU A 339 16.58 -14.42 26.63
N ASP A 340 17.88 -14.42 26.35
CA ASP A 340 18.93 -13.49 26.84
C ASP A 340 19.54 -14.01 28.16
N ASP A 341 19.67 -13.21 29.22
CA ASP A 341 20.43 -13.56 30.42
C ASP A 341 19.75 -14.69 31.22
N ALA A 342 20.48 -15.77 31.51
CA ALA A 342 20.01 -16.87 32.35
C ALA A 342 19.50 -16.37 33.71
N PHE A 343 20.09 -15.30 34.26
CA PHE A 343 19.66 -14.71 35.53
C PHE A 343 18.19 -14.27 35.52
N ASP A 344 17.65 -13.86 34.38
CA ASP A 344 16.26 -13.40 34.26
C ASP A 344 15.24 -14.52 34.52
N LEU A 345 15.64 -15.79 34.38
CA LEU A 345 14.82 -16.95 34.78
C LEU A 345 14.80 -17.20 36.29
N LEU A 346 15.47 -16.39 37.11
CA LEU A 346 15.27 -16.42 38.56
C LEU A 346 14.09 -15.57 39.01
N LEU A 347 13.53 -14.74 38.12
CA LEU A 347 12.35 -13.91 38.37
C LEU A 347 11.08 -14.73 38.09
N GLU A 348 10.15 -14.75 39.04
CA GLU A 348 8.93 -15.58 38.94
C GLU A 348 8.05 -15.16 37.76
N ASP A 349 7.84 -13.85 37.56
CA ASP A 349 7.03 -13.33 36.45
C ASP A 349 7.56 -13.81 35.07
N ASN A 350 8.88 -13.95 34.90
CA ASN A 350 9.49 -14.45 33.67
C ASN A 350 9.33 -15.97 33.51
N LYS A 351 9.33 -16.71 34.62
CA LYS A 351 9.04 -18.14 34.61
C LYS A 351 7.60 -18.40 34.19
N ASP A 352 6.64 -17.67 34.76
CA ASP A 352 5.23 -17.77 34.39
C ASP A 352 5.04 -17.52 32.89
N ILE A 353 5.69 -16.49 32.33
CA ILE A 353 5.65 -16.19 30.90
C ILE A 353 6.26 -17.34 30.07
N LEU A 354 7.41 -17.88 30.46
CA LEU A 354 8.06 -18.95 29.72
C LEU A 354 7.26 -20.26 29.80
N GLU A 355 6.63 -20.54 30.93
CA GLU A 355 5.70 -21.67 31.09
C GLU A 355 4.53 -21.55 30.11
N GLU A 356 3.86 -20.38 30.06
CA GLU A 356 2.78 -20.13 29.08
C GLU A 356 3.25 -20.28 27.62
N ILE A 357 4.44 -19.77 27.31
CA ILE A 357 5.05 -19.94 25.98
C ILE A 357 5.24 -21.42 25.68
N GLN A 358 5.75 -22.20 26.62
CA GLN A 358 6.06 -23.60 26.41
C GLN A 358 4.80 -24.47 26.30
N GLU A 359 3.77 -24.16 27.08
CA GLU A 359 2.45 -24.81 27.01
C GLU A 359 1.76 -24.61 25.66
N GLU A 360 1.96 -23.45 25.00
CA GLU A 360 1.25 -23.12 23.76
C GLU A 360 2.08 -23.33 22.48
N LEU A 361 3.40 -23.12 22.55
CA LEU A 361 4.31 -23.04 21.40
C LEU A 361 5.25 -24.24 21.27
N HIS A 362 5.52 -24.96 22.37
CA HIS A 362 6.24 -26.23 22.41
C HIS A 362 7.65 -26.19 21.79
N PHE A 363 8.52 -25.33 22.33
CA PHE A 363 9.92 -25.28 21.88
C PHE A 363 10.72 -26.47 22.42
N ASN A 364 11.74 -26.90 21.68
CA ASN A 364 12.64 -27.97 22.12
C ASN A 364 13.73 -27.45 23.06
N TYR A 365 14.30 -26.29 22.73
CA TYR A 365 15.41 -25.68 23.47
C TYR A 365 15.14 -24.22 23.83
N VAL A 366 15.70 -23.77 24.95
CA VAL A 366 15.85 -22.35 25.30
C VAL A 366 17.32 -21.95 25.28
N ARG A 367 17.66 -20.88 24.56
CA ARG A 367 19.01 -20.32 24.53
C ARG A 367 19.24 -19.40 25.73
N LEU A 368 20.26 -19.72 26.52
CA LEU A 368 20.62 -19.03 27.77
C LEU A 368 21.99 -18.36 27.63
N GLU A 369 22.03 -17.04 27.80
CA GLU A 369 23.26 -16.25 27.89
C GLU A 369 23.76 -16.17 29.34
N ASN A 370 25.04 -15.86 29.52
CA ASN A 370 25.65 -15.53 30.81
C ASN A 370 25.55 -16.61 31.91
N MET A 371 25.30 -17.87 31.55
CA MET A 371 25.24 -19.00 32.50
C MET A 371 26.52 -19.14 33.35
N PHE A 372 27.68 -18.81 32.76
CA PHE A 372 28.99 -18.92 33.39
C PHE A 372 29.58 -17.56 33.83
N ASN A 373 28.73 -16.61 34.22
CA ASN A 373 29.12 -15.29 34.71
C ASN A 373 29.01 -15.12 36.23
N SER A 374 29.53 -13.99 36.72
CA SER A 374 29.60 -13.70 38.16
C SER A 374 28.21 -13.60 38.81
N ASP A 375 27.23 -13.07 38.09
CA ASP A 375 25.84 -12.99 38.57
C ASP A 375 25.20 -14.37 38.75
N MET A 376 25.69 -15.39 38.03
CA MET A 376 25.31 -16.79 38.17
C MET A 376 26.16 -17.56 39.19
N GLY A 377 27.10 -16.89 39.88
CA GLY A 377 27.94 -17.51 40.91
C GLY A 377 29.25 -18.10 40.39
N VAL A 378 29.65 -17.76 39.16
CA VAL A 378 30.89 -18.22 38.53
C VAL A 378 31.87 -17.04 38.39
N PHE A 379 32.92 -17.03 39.21
CA PHE A 379 33.89 -15.93 39.24
C PHE A 379 35.20 -16.31 38.53
N PRO A 380 35.78 -15.43 37.69
CA PRO A 380 37.00 -15.74 36.92
C PRO A 380 38.22 -16.16 37.76
N LYS A 381 38.32 -15.67 39.00
CA LYS A 381 39.46 -15.92 39.90
C LYS A 381 39.17 -16.94 40.99
N ALA A 382 37.98 -17.53 41.03
CA ALA A 382 37.59 -18.48 42.08
C ALA A 382 37.72 -19.93 41.59
N ASP A 383 38.19 -20.83 42.45
CA ASP A 383 38.23 -22.27 42.18
C ASP A 383 36.99 -23.02 42.70
N PHE A 384 36.06 -22.28 43.34
CA PHE A 384 34.78 -22.78 43.80
C PHE A 384 33.66 -22.05 43.05
N TYR A 385 32.68 -22.82 42.57
CA TYR A 385 31.54 -22.32 41.80
C TYR A 385 30.25 -22.65 42.55
N ASN A 386 29.33 -21.68 42.60
CA ASN A 386 28.03 -21.88 43.25
C ASN A 386 26.96 -22.16 42.20
N TRP A 387 26.58 -23.43 42.06
CA TRP A 387 25.62 -23.88 41.05
C TRP A 387 24.16 -23.74 41.45
N ASN A 388 23.83 -23.20 42.63
CA ASN A 388 22.44 -23.14 43.11
C ASN A 388 21.51 -22.33 42.18
N LYS A 389 22.01 -21.25 41.56
CA LYS A 389 21.21 -20.45 40.62
C LYS A 389 20.98 -21.19 39.30
N ALA A 390 22.05 -21.74 38.72
CA ALA A 390 21.97 -22.57 37.52
C ALA A 390 21.03 -23.77 37.75
N LYS A 391 21.11 -24.39 38.94
CA LYS A 391 20.23 -25.49 39.33
C LYS A 391 18.76 -25.09 39.35
N SER A 392 18.42 -23.98 40.00
CA SER A 392 17.04 -23.45 40.02
C SER A 392 16.47 -23.24 38.61
N ILE A 393 17.30 -22.76 37.68
CA ILE A 393 16.91 -22.56 36.28
C ILE A 393 16.71 -23.90 35.59
N ILE A 394 17.68 -24.81 35.67
CA ILE A 394 17.62 -26.11 34.97
C ILE A 394 16.47 -26.97 35.51
N GLU A 395 16.23 -26.98 36.84
CA GLU A 395 15.07 -27.67 37.44
C GLU A 395 13.75 -27.11 36.91
N PHE A 396 13.65 -25.79 36.74
CA PHE A 396 12.46 -25.16 36.16
C PHE A 396 12.30 -25.53 34.67
N LEU A 397 13.37 -25.52 33.90
CA LEU A 397 13.34 -25.88 32.48
C LEU A 397 12.94 -27.35 32.27
N ASP A 398 13.49 -28.26 33.08
CA ASP A 398 13.08 -29.67 33.10
C ASP A 398 11.58 -29.83 33.44
N TYR A 399 11.09 -29.10 34.45
CA TYR A 399 9.69 -29.10 34.85
C TYR A 399 8.74 -28.74 33.70
N ILE A 400 9.09 -27.75 32.86
CA ILE A 400 8.30 -27.36 31.69
C ILE A 400 8.67 -28.15 30.41
N SER A 401 9.52 -29.17 30.51
CA SER A 401 10.00 -29.97 29.37
C SER A 401 10.69 -29.14 28.27
N LEU A 402 11.55 -28.21 28.67
CA LEU A 402 12.33 -27.36 27.78
C LEU A 402 13.83 -27.57 28.04
N LYS A 403 14.62 -27.81 26.99
CA LYS A 403 16.03 -28.19 27.16
C LYS A 403 16.96 -26.98 27.11
N PRO A 404 18.06 -26.94 27.88
CA PRO A 404 18.97 -25.82 27.85
C PRO A 404 19.90 -25.89 26.64
N LEU A 405 19.97 -24.78 25.90
CA LEU A 405 21.05 -24.46 24.96
C LEU A 405 21.90 -23.35 25.61
N ILE A 406 23.08 -23.71 26.13
CA ILE A 406 23.91 -22.79 26.90
C ILE A 406 24.92 -22.08 25.98
N LEU A 407 24.92 -20.75 26.02
CA LEU A 407 25.86 -19.94 25.28
C LEU A 407 27.18 -19.79 26.03
N ILE A 408 28.29 -19.94 25.31
CA ILE A 408 29.64 -19.68 25.79
C ILE A 408 30.05 -18.27 25.37
N ASP A 409 30.09 -17.35 26.34
CA ASP A 409 30.18 -15.90 26.12
C ASP A 409 31.10 -15.15 27.10
N ASN A 410 31.68 -15.83 28.10
CA ASN A 410 32.58 -15.18 29.06
C ASN A 410 33.99 -14.96 28.50
N THR A 411 34.32 -13.72 28.17
CA THR A 411 35.64 -13.36 27.59
C THR A 411 36.77 -13.32 28.62
N ASN A 412 36.46 -13.39 29.92
CA ASN A 412 37.47 -13.35 30.99
C ASN A 412 38.11 -14.71 31.28
N PHE A 413 37.67 -15.78 30.60
CA PHE A 413 38.15 -17.14 30.83
C PHE A 413 39.18 -17.55 29.78
N THR A 414 40.25 -18.19 30.24
CA THR A 414 41.13 -18.98 29.38
C THR A 414 40.48 -20.33 29.08
N PHE A 415 41.01 -21.07 28.10
CA PHE A 415 40.57 -22.45 27.83
C PHE A 415 40.61 -23.33 29.09
N ASP A 416 41.71 -23.30 29.84
CA ASP A 416 41.84 -24.07 31.08
C ASP A 416 40.79 -23.69 32.12
N LYS A 417 40.43 -22.40 32.19
CA LYS A 417 39.39 -21.94 33.09
C LYS A 417 38.02 -22.46 32.67
N TYR A 418 37.68 -22.39 31.39
CA TYR A 418 36.45 -22.98 30.87
C TYR A 418 36.38 -24.48 31.14
N LYS A 419 37.48 -25.21 30.92
CA LYS A 419 37.56 -26.64 31.21
C LYS A 419 37.24 -26.94 32.68
N GLN A 420 37.83 -26.19 33.62
CA GLN A 420 37.56 -26.32 35.06
C GLN A 420 36.10 -26.03 35.41
N VAL A 421 35.52 -24.96 34.84
CA VAL A 421 34.12 -24.55 35.06
C VAL A 421 33.16 -25.62 34.55
N LEU A 422 33.34 -26.07 33.31
CA LEU A 422 32.48 -27.06 32.65
C LEU A 422 32.58 -28.43 33.33
N THR A 423 33.77 -28.90 33.68
CA THR A 423 33.93 -30.14 34.46
C THR A 423 33.16 -30.06 35.78
N SER A 424 33.34 -28.98 36.55
CA SER A 424 32.61 -28.82 37.82
C SER A 424 31.10 -28.73 37.62
N PHE A 425 30.65 -28.11 36.53
CA PHE A 425 29.24 -28.02 36.17
C PHE A 425 28.67 -29.41 35.87
N PHE A 426 29.32 -30.18 34.98
CA PHE A 426 28.84 -31.51 34.62
C PHE A 426 28.90 -32.50 35.78
N GLU A 427 29.95 -32.47 36.61
CA GLU A 427 30.01 -33.28 37.83
C GLU A 427 28.84 -32.98 38.76
N TYR A 428 28.53 -31.70 38.98
CA TYR A 428 27.42 -31.29 39.83
C TYR A 428 26.05 -31.73 39.29
N PHE A 429 25.79 -31.53 37.99
CA PHE A 429 24.50 -31.86 37.39
C PHE A 429 24.31 -33.35 37.13
N SER A 430 25.39 -34.12 36.92
CA SER A 430 25.32 -35.57 36.76
C SER A 430 24.98 -36.30 38.07
N GLU A 431 25.13 -35.65 39.22
CA GLU A 431 24.69 -36.18 40.53
C GLU A 431 23.18 -35.99 40.76
N ILE A 432 22.45 -35.29 39.87
CA ILE A 432 21.02 -35.02 40.01
C ILE A 432 20.23 -35.99 39.13
N ASP A 433 19.58 -36.97 39.76
CA ASP A 433 18.96 -38.15 39.10
C ASP A 433 18.00 -37.86 37.93
N TYR A 434 17.33 -36.69 37.90
CA TYR A 434 16.33 -36.35 36.89
C TYR A 434 16.85 -35.37 35.83
N ILE A 435 18.09 -34.89 35.92
CA ILE A 435 18.68 -34.01 34.92
C ILE A 435 19.58 -34.82 34.00
N ASP A 436 19.20 -34.92 32.72
CA ASP A 436 20.04 -35.54 31.71
C ASP A 436 20.93 -34.50 31.01
N VAL A 437 22.18 -34.40 31.46
CA VAL A 437 23.18 -33.50 30.90
C VAL A 437 23.43 -33.78 29.41
N SER A 438 23.23 -35.02 28.93
CA SER A 438 23.46 -35.37 27.53
C SER A 438 22.47 -34.70 26.57
N GLU A 439 21.36 -34.19 27.09
CA GLU A 439 20.38 -33.45 26.30
C GLU A 439 20.74 -31.97 26.12
N PHE A 440 21.76 -31.48 26.83
CA PHE A 440 22.18 -30.09 26.78
C PHE A 440 22.91 -29.81 25.47
N LYS A 441 22.68 -28.64 24.90
CA LYS A 441 23.43 -28.15 23.74
C LYS A 441 24.28 -26.95 24.14
N PHE A 442 25.37 -26.75 23.41
CA PHE A 442 26.25 -25.59 23.58
C PHE A 442 26.40 -24.81 22.27
N GLN A 443 26.59 -23.50 22.38
CA GLN A 443 26.86 -22.63 21.24
C GLN A 443 27.83 -21.53 21.66
N PHE A 444 28.55 -20.94 20.71
CA PHE A 444 29.49 -19.85 20.98
C PHE A 444 28.97 -18.50 20.49
N THR A 445 29.56 -17.44 21.03
CA THR A 445 29.45 -16.08 20.50
C THR A 445 30.70 -15.72 19.67
N PRO A 446 30.60 -14.74 18.76
CA PRO A 446 31.76 -14.28 17.98
C PRO A 446 32.87 -13.65 18.81
N ILE A 447 32.57 -13.23 20.05
CA ILE A 447 33.54 -12.60 20.95
C ILE A 447 34.54 -13.60 21.56
N ILE A 448 34.24 -14.90 21.50
CA ILE A 448 35.18 -15.95 21.92
C ILE A 448 36.20 -16.21 20.82
N SER A 449 37.48 -16.38 21.16
CA SER A 449 38.52 -16.63 20.17
C SER A 449 38.39 -18.03 19.54
N GLU A 450 38.71 -18.14 18.26
CA GLU A 450 38.64 -19.41 17.50
C GLU A 450 39.47 -20.54 18.12
N ASP A 451 40.63 -20.22 18.70
CA ASP A 451 41.47 -21.20 19.39
C ASP A 451 40.75 -21.79 20.60
N ILE A 452 40.03 -20.96 21.37
CA ILE A 452 39.23 -21.40 22.51
C ILE A 452 38.02 -22.22 22.02
N LYS A 453 37.29 -21.74 21.01
CA LYS A 453 36.13 -22.46 20.45
C LYS A 453 36.51 -23.86 19.99
N LYS A 454 37.57 -23.98 19.20
CA LYS A 454 38.04 -25.28 18.69
C LYS A 454 38.43 -26.23 19.82
N SER A 455 39.16 -25.71 20.82
CA SER A 455 39.59 -26.51 21.97
C SER A 455 38.41 -26.96 22.83
N LEU A 456 37.42 -26.08 23.05
CA LEU A 456 36.21 -26.41 23.80
C LEU A 456 35.28 -27.36 23.04
N LYS A 457 35.14 -27.21 21.73
CA LYS A 457 34.35 -28.13 20.90
C LYS A 457 34.90 -29.56 20.98
N SER A 458 36.22 -29.74 20.82
CA SER A 458 36.88 -31.05 21.00
C SER A 458 36.71 -31.58 22.42
N PHE A 459 36.84 -30.73 23.45
CA PHE A 459 36.62 -31.14 24.85
C PHE A 459 35.18 -31.60 25.13
N LEU A 460 34.16 -30.87 24.67
CA LEU A 460 32.75 -31.20 24.88
C LEU A 460 32.32 -32.47 24.14
N ASP A 461 32.82 -32.65 22.91
CA ASP A 461 32.55 -33.83 22.10
C ASP A 461 33.27 -35.08 22.64
N GLU A 462 34.59 -35.02 22.84
CA GLU A 462 35.40 -36.19 23.18
C GLU A 462 35.18 -36.70 24.62
N GLU A 463 34.97 -35.80 25.59
CA GLU A 463 34.89 -36.18 27.01
C GLU A 463 33.44 -36.39 27.48
N TYR A 464 32.46 -35.73 26.84
CA TYR A 464 31.06 -35.74 27.28
C TYR A 464 30.05 -36.13 26.18
N ASN A 465 30.48 -36.26 24.92
CA ASN A 465 29.61 -36.58 23.79
C ASN A 465 28.43 -35.58 23.67
N LEU A 466 28.72 -34.29 23.86
CA LEU A 466 27.74 -33.20 23.83
C LEU A 466 27.73 -32.49 22.48
N ASP A 467 26.54 -32.14 22.02
CA ASP A 467 26.35 -31.41 20.76
C ASP A 467 26.71 -29.92 20.92
N VAL A 468 27.47 -29.41 19.96
CA VAL A 468 27.95 -28.04 19.90
C VAL A 468 27.58 -27.45 18.55
N ILE A 469 26.65 -26.50 18.55
CA ILE A 469 26.16 -25.82 17.34
C ILE A 469 27.32 -25.08 16.68
N GLU A 470 27.57 -25.38 15.39
CA GLU A 470 28.77 -24.90 14.69
C GLU A 470 28.79 -23.39 14.45
N ASN A 471 27.63 -22.80 14.16
CA ASN A 471 27.52 -21.38 13.85
C ASN A 471 27.47 -20.57 15.14
N ASP A 472 28.22 -19.47 15.19
CA ASP A 472 28.12 -18.51 16.28
C ASP A 472 26.72 -17.91 16.35
N PHE A 473 26.26 -17.67 17.57
CA PHE A 473 25.06 -16.89 17.81
C PHE A 473 25.41 -15.41 17.99
N ILE A 474 24.73 -14.55 17.23
CA ILE A 474 24.79 -13.10 17.41
C ILE A 474 23.49 -12.68 18.08
N CYS A 475 23.61 -12.17 19.31
CA CYS A 475 22.49 -11.55 19.99
C CYS A 475 22.31 -10.12 19.46
N ASP A 476 21.22 -9.87 18.74
CA ASP A 476 20.82 -8.51 18.39
C ASP A 476 20.06 -7.89 19.57
N LYS A 477 20.67 -6.86 20.17
CA LYS A 477 20.12 -6.09 21.28
C LYS A 477 19.49 -4.76 20.82
N SER A 478 19.36 -4.56 19.50
CA SER A 478 18.74 -3.36 18.96
C SER A 478 17.24 -3.30 19.23
N LEU A 479 16.79 -2.13 19.66
CA LEU A 479 15.36 -1.82 19.74
C LEU A 479 14.87 -1.37 18.35
N ASN A 480 13.79 -2.00 17.90
CA ASN A 480 13.07 -1.60 16.72
C ASN A 480 11.56 -1.66 16.99
N LYS A 481 10.90 -0.50 16.92
CA LYS A 481 9.45 -0.38 17.17
C LYS A 481 8.61 -1.29 16.26
N ILE A 482 9.15 -1.76 15.13
CA ILE A 482 8.43 -2.69 14.26
C ILE A 482 8.10 -4.02 14.96
N TYR A 483 8.92 -4.47 15.91
CA TYR A 483 8.77 -5.74 16.61
C TYR A 483 7.47 -5.85 17.41
N ASP A 484 6.90 -4.71 17.82
CA ASP A 484 5.65 -4.65 18.56
C ASP A 484 4.41 -4.73 17.65
N THR A 485 4.57 -4.44 16.36
CA THR A 485 3.44 -4.18 15.46
C THR A 485 2.83 -5.45 14.86
N ALA A 486 1.59 -5.31 14.36
CA ALA A 486 0.92 -6.40 13.65
C ALA A 486 1.66 -6.84 12.36
N TYR A 487 2.59 -6.05 11.83
CA TYR A 487 3.45 -6.44 10.71
C TYR A 487 4.22 -7.74 10.97
N MET A 488 4.66 -7.95 12.22
CA MET A 488 5.43 -9.14 12.59
C MET A 488 4.64 -10.43 12.39
N LEU A 489 3.31 -10.37 12.39
CA LEU A 489 2.46 -11.53 12.24
C LEU A 489 2.67 -12.22 10.86
N PRO A 490 2.36 -11.58 9.71
CA PRO A 490 2.63 -12.18 8.41
C PRO A 490 4.13 -12.28 8.09
N TYR A 491 4.99 -11.40 8.61
CA TYR A 491 6.44 -11.46 8.39
C TYR A 491 7.04 -12.75 8.96
N ILE A 492 6.74 -13.09 10.23
CA ILE A 492 7.22 -14.32 10.87
C ILE A 492 6.68 -15.54 10.13
N ILE A 493 5.36 -15.58 9.88
CA ILE A 493 4.74 -16.71 9.17
C ILE A 493 5.41 -16.92 7.81
N HIS A 494 5.56 -15.87 6.99
CA HIS A 494 6.16 -16.01 5.66
C HIS A 494 7.60 -16.51 5.72
N ASN A 495 8.42 -15.95 6.61
CA ASN A 495 9.82 -16.31 6.72
C ASN A 495 10.03 -17.72 7.30
N THR A 496 9.14 -18.19 8.17
CA THR A 496 9.11 -19.59 8.62
C THR A 496 8.73 -20.55 7.49
N LEU A 497 7.74 -20.21 6.66
CA LEU A 497 7.27 -21.12 5.60
C LEU A 497 8.28 -21.29 4.47
N PHE A 498 9.04 -20.23 4.15
CA PHE A 498 9.95 -20.21 3.00
C PHE A 498 11.43 -20.13 3.35
N ASN A 499 11.80 -20.14 4.64
CA ASN A 499 13.17 -20.06 5.14
C ASN A 499 14.01 -18.93 4.51
N LYS A 500 13.41 -17.74 4.35
CA LYS A 500 14.06 -16.61 3.66
C LYS A 500 15.00 -15.82 4.57
N ASN A 501 14.55 -15.48 5.78
CA ASN A 501 15.32 -14.70 6.74
C ASN A 501 15.46 -15.42 8.08
N SER A 502 16.57 -15.17 8.78
CA SER A 502 16.74 -15.62 10.16
C SER A 502 15.79 -14.89 11.10
N LEU A 503 15.12 -15.64 11.97
CA LEU A 503 14.28 -15.11 13.05
C LEU A 503 14.98 -15.18 14.42
N SER A 504 16.30 -15.34 14.42
CA SER A 504 17.13 -15.53 15.61
C SER A 504 17.17 -14.33 16.57
N PHE A 505 16.62 -13.18 16.18
CA PHE A 505 16.50 -11.99 17.04
C PHE A 505 15.32 -12.08 18.02
N LEU A 506 14.31 -12.93 17.75
CA LEU A 506 13.11 -13.05 18.59
C LEU A 506 13.43 -13.69 19.94
N ARG A 507 12.82 -13.19 21.01
CA ARG A 507 13.02 -13.65 22.39
C ARG A 507 11.71 -14.07 23.04
N ALA A 508 11.78 -14.86 24.10
CA ALA A 508 10.60 -15.28 24.87
C ALA A 508 9.84 -14.05 25.40
N PHE A 509 10.56 -13.11 26.00
CA PHE A 509 10.00 -11.88 26.55
C PHE A 509 10.95 -10.69 26.40
N ASP A 510 10.41 -9.49 26.52
CA ASP A 510 11.20 -8.26 26.56
C ASP A 510 12.00 -8.20 27.87
N VAL A 511 13.31 -8.01 27.75
CA VAL A 511 14.20 -7.79 28.89
C VAL A 511 14.55 -6.31 28.97
N LEU A 512 14.40 -5.72 30.16
CA LEU A 512 14.78 -4.34 30.43
C LEU A 512 16.30 -4.26 30.65
N GLU A 513 17.07 -3.98 29.59
CA GLU A 513 18.53 -3.91 29.69
C GLU A 513 19.01 -2.68 30.48
N LYS A 514 20.10 -2.84 31.25
CA LYS A 514 20.71 -1.78 32.06
C LYS A 514 21.26 -0.59 31.25
N GLU A 515 21.53 -0.81 29.97
CA GLU A 515 22.20 0.14 29.07
C GLU A 515 21.23 0.98 28.24
N ILE A 516 19.95 0.58 28.18
CA ILE A 516 18.91 1.30 27.45
C ILE A 516 18.40 2.43 28.35
N SER A 517 18.20 3.62 27.78
CA SER A 517 17.47 4.69 28.46
C SER A 517 16.03 4.20 28.70
N LEU A 518 15.76 3.62 29.87
CA LEU A 518 14.45 3.11 30.25
C LEU A 518 13.41 4.24 30.16
N THR A 519 12.68 4.29 29.05
CA THR A 519 11.42 4.99 28.95
C THR A 519 10.37 4.10 29.62
N ASN A 520 9.48 4.66 30.44
CA ASN A 520 8.42 3.88 31.07
C ASN A 520 7.31 3.58 30.04
N GLU A 521 7.65 3.16 28.82
CA GLU A 521 6.71 2.91 27.74
C GLU A 521 6.28 1.43 27.74
N VAL A 522 5.01 1.15 27.44
CA VAL A 522 4.45 -0.22 27.38
C VAL A 522 5.06 -1.06 26.24
N PHE A 523 5.46 -0.40 25.16
CA PHE A 523 6.02 -1.01 23.95
C PHE A 523 7.27 -0.23 23.55
N ILE A 524 8.43 -0.85 23.73
CA ILE A 524 9.76 -0.23 23.56
C ILE A 524 10.47 -0.66 22.27
N GLY A 525 9.84 -1.51 21.45
CA GLY A 525 10.48 -2.11 20.28
C GLY A 525 11.47 -3.22 20.60
N ALA A 526 11.33 -3.89 21.74
CA ALA A 526 12.14 -5.07 22.05
C ALA A 526 11.59 -6.32 21.34
N PRO A 527 12.44 -7.28 20.94
CA PRO A 527 12.04 -8.42 20.11
C PRO A 527 11.39 -9.58 20.89
N GLY A 528 10.80 -9.34 22.08
CA GLY A 528 10.09 -10.37 22.84
C GLY A 528 8.76 -10.77 22.20
N LEU A 529 8.37 -12.05 22.34
CA LEU A 529 7.01 -12.52 22.04
C LEU A 529 6.00 -11.92 23.03
N VAL A 530 6.43 -11.67 24.26
CA VAL A 530 5.66 -11.07 25.34
C VAL A 530 6.40 -9.83 25.85
N ASN A 531 5.71 -8.73 26.10
CA ASN A 531 6.37 -7.54 26.65
C ASN A 531 6.69 -7.70 28.16
N ASP A 532 7.41 -6.74 28.73
CA ASP A 532 7.82 -6.69 30.14
C ASP A 532 6.64 -6.66 31.14
N MET A 533 5.42 -6.43 30.64
CA MET A 533 4.19 -6.48 31.42
C MET A 533 3.42 -7.81 31.28
N GLY A 534 3.91 -8.81 30.54
CA GLY A 534 3.17 -10.06 30.33
C GLY A 534 2.05 -9.95 29.27
N ILE A 535 2.15 -8.98 28.36
CA ILE A 535 1.20 -8.78 27.26
C ILE A 535 1.76 -9.44 26.01
N ARG A 536 1.00 -10.37 25.45
CA ARG A 536 1.36 -11.10 24.22
C ARG A 536 1.37 -10.12 23.03
N LYS A 537 2.46 -10.13 22.26
CA LYS A 537 2.61 -9.32 21.04
C LYS A 537 2.09 -10.08 19.81
N PRO A 538 1.86 -9.41 18.67
CA PRO A 538 1.49 -10.09 17.43
C PRO A 538 2.48 -11.20 17.00
N SER A 539 3.76 -11.07 17.35
CA SER A 539 4.78 -12.10 17.13
C SER A 539 4.50 -13.40 17.88
N TYR A 540 3.99 -13.35 19.12
CA TYR A 540 3.54 -14.53 19.88
C TYR A 540 2.50 -15.31 19.07
N TYR A 541 1.52 -14.60 18.53
CA TYR A 541 0.43 -15.24 17.80
C TYR A 541 0.84 -15.78 16.44
N ALA A 542 1.91 -15.26 15.83
CA ALA A 542 2.50 -15.90 14.64
C ALA A 542 2.94 -17.33 14.98
N TYR A 543 3.71 -17.50 16.06
CA TYR A 543 4.12 -18.82 16.55
C TYR A 543 2.94 -19.66 17.03
N TYR A 544 1.96 -19.06 17.71
CA TYR A 544 0.75 -19.76 18.16
C TYR A 544 -0.01 -20.38 16.98
N LEU A 545 -0.18 -19.64 15.88
CA LEU A 545 -0.86 -20.16 14.70
C LEU A 545 -0.04 -21.25 13.99
N LEU A 546 1.29 -21.07 13.94
CA LEU A 546 2.22 -22.07 13.40
C LEU A 546 2.20 -23.37 14.22
N SER A 547 2.15 -23.30 15.56
CA SER A 547 2.13 -24.48 16.46
C SER A 547 0.89 -25.36 16.27
N LYS A 548 -0.20 -24.81 15.74
CA LYS A 548 -1.42 -25.56 15.39
C LYS A 548 -1.35 -26.26 14.03
N LEU A 549 -0.32 -26.02 13.22
CA LEU A 549 -0.16 -26.69 11.92
C LEU A 549 0.17 -28.17 12.07
N GLY A 550 -0.34 -28.95 11.13
CA GLY A 550 -0.05 -30.38 11.02
C GLY A 550 1.37 -30.66 10.52
N ASN A 551 1.68 -31.95 10.42
CA ASN A 551 3.02 -32.41 10.04
C ASN A 551 3.14 -32.65 8.54
N GLU A 552 2.03 -32.87 7.83
CA GLU A 552 2.01 -33.14 6.39
C GLU A 552 1.47 -31.91 5.65
N ILE A 553 2.18 -31.44 4.62
CA ILE A 553 1.76 -30.32 3.77
C ILE A 553 0.84 -30.86 2.68
N VAL A 554 -0.33 -30.23 2.53
CA VAL A 554 -1.29 -30.51 1.45
C VAL A 554 -1.14 -29.50 0.32
N ALA A 555 -1.00 -28.21 0.66
CA ALA A 555 -0.81 -27.12 -0.29
C ALA A 555 -0.05 -25.97 0.39
N MET A 556 0.80 -25.26 -0.35
CA MET A 556 1.55 -24.13 0.19
C MET A 556 1.94 -23.17 -0.93
N GLU A 557 1.57 -21.90 -0.79
CA GLU A 557 1.99 -20.81 -1.68
C GLU A 557 2.12 -19.50 -0.90
N ASN A 558 2.47 -18.41 -1.58
CA ASN A 558 2.52 -17.10 -0.98
C ASN A 558 1.15 -16.68 -0.39
N GLY A 559 1.12 -16.48 0.92
CA GLY A 559 -0.08 -16.07 1.68
C GLY A 559 -0.92 -17.22 2.26
N TYR A 560 -0.57 -18.50 2.04
CA TYR A 560 -1.22 -19.61 2.75
C TYR A 560 -0.39 -20.89 2.86
N ILE A 561 -0.72 -21.69 3.88
CA ILE A 561 -0.33 -23.09 3.98
C ILE A 561 -1.54 -23.92 4.43
N VAL A 562 -1.66 -25.11 3.86
CA VAL A 562 -2.61 -26.15 4.25
C VAL A 562 -1.79 -27.34 4.72
N THR A 563 -2.04 -27.77 5.95
CA THR A 563 -1.43 -28.96 6.53
C THR A 563 -2.49 -29.92 7.05
N LYS A 564 -2.07 -31.16 7.29
CA LYS A 564 -2.88 -32.22 7.87
C LYS A 564 -2.17 -32.85 9.06
N LYS A 565 -2.97 -33.18 10.08
CA LYS A 565 -2.57 -34.00 11.23
C LYS A 565 -3.70 -34.94 11.57
N ASP A 566 -3.44 -36.25 11.49
CA ASP A 566 -4.45 -37.28 11.73
C ASP A 566 -5.74 -37.08 10.89
N ASP A 567 -6.87 -36.86 11.55
CA ASP A 567 -8.20 -36.59 10.99
C ASP A 567 -8.56 -35.08 10.99
N GLU A 568 -7.57 -34.20 11.19
CA GLU A 568 -7.69 -32.74 11.24
C GLU A 568 -6.92 -32.05 10.10
N TYR A 569 -7.52 -31.01 9.53
CA TYR A 569 -6.89 -30.16 8.54
C TYR A 569 -6.74 -28.73 9.06
N CYS A 570 -5.60 -28.11 8.77
CA CYS A 570 -5.25 -26.78 9.24
C CYS A 570 -4.94 -25.90 8.04
N ILE A 571 -5.73 -24.84 7.82
CA ILE A 571 -5.53 -23.86 6.76
C ILE A 571 -5.12 -22.54 7.41
N LEU A 572 -3.87 -22.15 7.26
CA LEU A 572 -3.37 -20.86 7.72
C LEU A 572 -3.26 -19.90 6.55
N LEU A 573 -4.04 -18.83 6.59
CA LEU A 573 -4.03 -17.71 5.64
C LEU A 573 -3.32 -16.53 6.29
N TYR A 574 -2.51 -15.79 5.54
CA TYR A 574 -1.87 -14.57 6.02
C TYR A 574 -1.74 -13.52 4.92
N SER A 575 -1.71 -12.25 5.32
CA SER A 575 -1.53 -11.13 4.40
C SER A 575 -0.14 -11.20 3.78
N TYR A 576 -0.04 -11.25 2.46
CA TYR A 576 1.23 -11.37 1.74
C TYR A 576 1.40 -10.25 0.72
N ASN A 577 2.61 -9.70 0.65
CA ASN A 577 3.13 -8.96 -0.49
C ASN A 577 4.64 -9.25 -0.64
N ASP A 578 5.22 -8.81 -1.76
CA ASP A 578 6.65 -9.03 -2.04
C ASP A 578 7.59 -8.29 -1.07
N GLU A 579 7.10 -7.32 -0.29
CA GLU A 579 7.90 -6.59 0.70
C GLU A 579 8.16 -7.42 1.96
N LEU A 580 7.37 -8.45 2.25
CA LEU A 580 7.63 -9.36 3.38
C LEU A 580 8.90 -10.20 3.21
N ASN A 581 9.51 -10.16 2.03
CA ASN A 581 10.81 -10.78 1.78
C ASN A 581 11.93 -10.10 2.57
N ASP A 582 11.76 -8.82 2.93
CA ASP A 582 12.75 -8.02 3.65
C ASP A 582 12.09 -7.27 4.81
N MET A 583 12.81 -7.07 5.93
CA MET A 583 12.26 -6.31 7.05
C MET A 583 12.11 -4.82 6.67
N GLN A 584 10.91 -4.28 6.85
CA GLN A 584 10.61 -2.87 6.55
C GLN A 584 11.02 -1.94 7.68
N ASN A 585 11.17 -0.64 7.40
CA ASN A 585 11.35 0.35 8.47
C ASN A 585 10.01 0.69 9.14
N PHE A 586 10.07 1.04 10.43
CA PHE A 586 8.89 1.42 11.20
C PHE A 586 8.15 2.64 10.61
N GLU A 587 8.87 3.65 10.11
CA GLU A 587 8.22 4.83 9.52
C GLU A 587 7.52 4.49 8.20
N ASP A 588 8.06 3.52 7.45
CA ASP A 588 7.53 3.11 6.15
C ASP A 588 6.23 2.31 6.27
N ILE A 589 5.96 1.67 7.42
CA ILE A 589 4.69 0.95 7.65
C ILE A 589 3.53 1.89 8.08
N PHE A 590 3.82 3.15 8.47
CA PHE A 590 2.82 4.12 8.95
C PHE A 590 2.71 5.39 8.11
N THR A 591 3.72 5.75 7.31
CA THR A 591 3.66 6.93 6.44
C THR A 591 2.75 6.65 5.24
N LYS A 592 1.84 7.58 4.89
CA LYS A 592 0.98 7.44 3.70
C LYS A 592 1.77 7.28 2.38
N ARG A 593 3.05 7.69 2.34
CA ARG A 593 3.97 7.47 1.21
C ARG A 593 4.56 6.06 1.17
N GLY A 594 4.61 5.37 2.32
CA GLY A 594 4.87 3.94 2.44
C GLY A 594 3.57 3.18 2.62
N LYS A 595 2.86 2.89 1.51
CA LYS A 595 1.99 1.72 1.35
C LYS A 595 1.35 1.20 2.65
N ARG A 596 0.37 1.93 3.20
CA ARG A 596 -0.76 1.27 3.85
C ARG A 596 -1.57 0.60 2.74
N LYS A 597 -0.98 -0.40 2.07
CA LYS A 597 -1.66 -1.40 1.25
C LYS A 597 -2.66 -2.01 2.21
N ILE A 598 -3.89 -1.53 2.21
CA ILE A 598 -4.95 -2.14 2.99
C ILE A 598 -5.07 -3.53 2.39
N TYR A 599 -4.47 -4.54 3.03
CA TYR A 599 -4.55 -5.93 2.59
C TYR A 599 -5.98 -6.42 2.81
N LYS A 600 -6.96 -5.88 2.10
CA LYS A 600 -8.31 -6.40 2.08
C LYS A 600 -8.38 -7.40 0.97
N ARG A 601 -8.05 -8.65 1.30
CA ARG A 601 -8.10 -9.76 0.35
C ARG A 601 -9.28 -10.65 0.71
N LYS A 602 -10.30 -10.68 -0.13
CA LYS A 602 -11.36 -11.69 -0.05
C LYS A 602 -10.85 -13.01 -0.62
N ILE A 603 -11.17 -14.10 0.03
CA ILE A 603 -10.64 -15.44 -0.22
C ILE A 603 -11.81 -16.41 -0.30
N SER A 604 -11.85 -17.21 -1.36
CA SER A 604 -12.80 -18.31 -1.52
C SER A 604 -12.03 -19.61 -1.43
N LEU A 605 -12.15 -20.30 -0.31
CA LEU A 605 -11.58 -21.64 -0.12
C LEU A 605 -12.58 -22.68 -0.62
N ASN A 606 -12.17 -23.45 -1.62
CA ASN A 606 -12.90 -24.60 -2.13
C ASN A 606 -12.17 -25.87 -1.69
N ILE A 607 -12.74 -26.57 -0.73
CA ILE A 607 -12.11 -27.71 -0.07
C ILE A 607 -12.80 -29.00 -0.49
N GLU A 608 -12.10 -29.86 -1.20
CA GLU A 608 -12.63 -31.11 -1.73
C GLU A 608 -12.35 -32.31 -0.82
N ASN A 609 -13.12 -33.38 -0.98
CA ASN A 609 -12.94 -34.67 -0.30
C ASN A 609 -13.09 -34.65 1.24
N ILE A 610 -14.03 -33.85 1.75
CA ILE A 610 -14.41 -33.91 3.17
C ILE A 610 -15.26 -35.16 3.46
N LYS A 611 -14.65 -36.15 4.12
CA LYS A 611 -15.22 -37.49 4.29
C LYS A 611 -16.32 -37.59 5.36
N LYS A 612 -16.34 -36.67 6.34
CA LYS A 612 -17.22 -36.69 7.53
C LYS A 612 -17.85 -35.31 7.74
N SER A 613 -18.81 -35.22 8.66
CA SER A 613 -19.23 -33.90 9.18
C SER A 613 -18.10 -33.33 10.02
N SER A 614 -17.95 -32.01 10.02
CA SER A 614 -16.76 -31.37 10.62
C SER A 614 -17.14 -30.17 11.48
N ARG A 615 -16.37 -29.96 12.54
CA ARG A 615 -16.31 -28.73 13.31
C ARG A 615 -15.24 -27.85 12.69
N ILE A 616 -15.59 -26.61 12.38
CA ILE A 616 -14.68 -25.60 11.88
C ILE A 616 -14.39 -24.64 13.03
N ILE A 617 -13.13 -24.44 13.36
CA ILE A 617 -12.66 -23.47 14.34
C ILE A 617 -11.82 -22.44 13.60
N THR A 618 -12.15 -21.16 13.71
CA THR A 618 -11.43 -20.08 13.04
C THR A 618 -10.80 -19.17 14.08
N TYR A 619 -9.48 -19.01 14.02
CA TYR A 619 -8.72 -18.03 14.79
C TYR A 619 -8.39 -16.87 13.86
N GLU A 620 -8.67 -15.64 14.28
CA GLU A 620 -8.39 -14.43 13.51
C GLU A 620 -7.62 -13.42 14.36
N ILE A 621 -6.50 -12.95 13.81
CA ILE A 621 -5.72 -11.84 14.36
C ILE A 621 -5.37 -10.86 13.23
N SER A 622 -5.46 -9.58 13.54
CA SER A 622 -5.20 -8.45 12.63
C SER A 622 -4.84 -7.20 13.42
N GLU A 623 -4.54 -6.09 12.73
CA GLU A 623 -4.45 -4.77 13.35
C GLU A 623 -5.69 -4.37 14.16
N ARG A 624 -6.87 -4.91 13.83
CA ARG A 624 -8.15 -4.57 14.49
C ARG A 624 -8.57 -5.57 15.57
N VAL A 625 -7.91 -6.72 15.64
CA VAL A 625 -8.31 -7.86 16.48
C VAL A 625 -7.06 -8.57 16.97
N GLY A 626 -6.84 -8.68 18.27
CA GLY A 626 -5.69 -9.38 18.84
C GLY A 626 -4.34 -8.64 18.76
N SER A 627 -4.24 -7.51 18.07
CA SER A 627 -3.02 -6.70 18.07
C SER A 627 -2.95 -5.82 19.32
N SER A 628 -2.17 -6.26 20.32
CA SER A 628 -1.93 -5.51 21.56
C SER A 628 -1.36 -4.11 21.28
N TYR A 629 -0.44 -3.98 20.32
CA TYR A 629 0.11 -2.67 19.95
C TYR A 629 -0.94 -1.71 19.38
N ASN A 630 -1.81 -2.17 18.47
CA ASN A 630 -2.86 -1.32 17.89
C ASN A 630 -3.93 -0.93 18.93
N TYR A 631 -4.25 -1.81 19.89
CA TYR A 631 -5.12 -1.46 21.01
C TYR A 631 -4.48 -0.42 21.92
N TRP A 632 -3.19 -0.55 22.23
CA TRP A 632 -2.44 0.45 22.98
C TRP A 632 -2.40 1.81 22.28
N LEU A 633 -2.16 1.85 20.96
CA LEU A 633 -2.30 3.07 20.16
C LEU A 633 -3.71 3.68 20.29
N SER A 634 -4.74 2.85 20.26
CA SER A 634 -6.14 3.29 20.39
C SER A 634 -6.48 3.83 21.79
N MET A 635 -5.72 3.45 22.81
CA MET A 635 -5.79 4.02 24.17
C MET A 635 -5.10 5.39 24.27
N GLY A 636 -4.52 5.91 23.18
CA GLY A 636 -3.73 7.13 23.17
C GLY A 636 -2.26 6.91 23.51
N SER A 637 -1.75 5.69 23.31
CA SER A 637 -0.35 5.31 23.54
C SER A 637 0.15 5.66 24.95
N PRO A 638 -0.58 5.30 26.02
CA PRO A 638 -0.19 5.67 27.36
C PRO A 638 1.16 5.04 27.72
N ASP A 639 2.07 5.83 28.29
CA ASP A 639 3.34 5.33 28.80
C ASP A 639 3.09 4.24 29.86
N ARG A 640 2.13 4.47 30.76
CA ARG A 640 1.82 3.58 31.88
C ARG A 640 0.39 3.07 31.83
N LEU A 641 0.23 1.80 32.18
CA LEU A 641 -1.08 1.18 32.38
C LEU A 641 -1.34 1.00 33.87
N ASN A 642 -2.55 1.33 34.30
CA ASN A 642 -3.06 0.85 35.57
C ASN A 642 -3.45 -0.65 35.46
N LYS A 643 -3.80 -1.28 36.59
CA LYS A 643 -4.12 -2.73 36.63
C LYS A 643 -5.28 -3.11 35.69
N GLU A 644 -6.32 -2.29 35.63
CA GLU A 644 -7.49 -2.54 34.79
C GLU A 644 -7.15 -2.37 33.31
N GLU A 645 -6.42 -1.30 32.96
CA GLU A 645 -5.93 -1.06 31.60
C GLU A 645 -5.02 -2.18 31.10
N LYS A 646 -4.10 -2.66 31.96
CA LYS A 646 -3.23 -3.81 31.67
C LYS A 646 -4.06 -5.07 31.38
N GLU A 647 -5.05 -5.36 32.23
CA GLU A 647 -5.90 -6.54 32.08
C GLU A 647 -6.78 -6.47 30.81
N ILE A 648 -7.31 -5.28 30.50
CA ILE A 648 -8.06 -5.03 29.27
C ILE A 648 -7.16 -5.24 28.05
N LEU A 649 -5.96 -4.67 28.06
CA LEU A 649 -5.02 -4.79 26.94
C LEU A 649 -4.57 -6.24 26.74
N HIS A 650 -4.28 -6.95 27.83
CA HIS A 650 -3.96 -8.37 27.80
C HIS A 650 -5.11 -9.18 27.18
N LYS A 651 -6.37 -8.99 27.63
CA LYS A 651 -7.55 -9.66 27.05
C LYS A 651 -7.80 -9.29 25.60
N ALA A 652 -7.58 -8.03 25.22
CA ALA A 652 -7.74 -7.55 23.86
C ALA A 652 -6.68 -8.12 22.90
N SER A 653 -5.53 -8.55 23.42
CA SER A 653 -4.47 -9.19 22.63
C SER A 653 -4.87 -10.57 22.09
N PHE A 654 -5.91 -11.22 22.60
CA PHE A 654 -6.27 -12.58 22.15
C PHE A 654 -6.89 -12.58 20.75
N PRO A 655 -6.65 -13.62 19.93
CA PRO A 655 -7.29 -13.77 18.65
C PRO A 655 -8.79 -13.96 18.83
N LYS A 656 -9.57 -13.49 17.84
CA LYS A 656 -10.99 -13.80 17.78
C LYS A 656 -11.17 -15.26 17.37
N ILE A 657 -11.98 -16.01 18.12
CA ILE A 657 -12.25 -17.42 17.88
C ILE A 657 -13.71 -17.62 17.50
N GLU A 658 -13.96 -18.25 16.35
CA GLU A 658 -15.31 -18.60 15.87
C GLU A 658 -15.46 -20.11 15.69
N PHE A 659 -16.66 -20.63 15.96
CA PHE A 659 -17.01 -22.04 15.76
C PHE A 659 -18.15 -22.15 14.74
N LYS A 660 -17.98 -23.04 13.76
CA LYS A 660 -19.02 -23.41 12.78
C LYS A 660 -19.14 -24.91 12.67
N TYR A 661 -20.33 -25.40 12.37
CA TYR A 661 -20.60 -26.80 12.08
C TYR A 661 -20.90 -26.95 10.59
N SER A 662 -20.25 -27.92 9.95
CA SER A 662 -20.53 -28.29 8.56
C SER A 662 -20.97 -29.75 8.49
N LYS A 663 -22.11 -29.99 7.84
CA LYS A 663 -22.54 -31.35 7.51
C LYS A 663 -21.64 -31.91 6.42
N LYS A 664 -21.49 -33.24 6.39
CA LYS A 664 -20.77 -33.95 5.32
C LYS A 664 -21.19 -33.43 3.94
N ASN A 665 -20.22 -32.91 3.19
CA ASN A 665 -20.37 -32.50 1.81
C ASN A 665 -19.08 -32.86 1.06
N THR A 666 -19.19 -33.20 -0.23
CA THR A 666 -18.01 -33.53 -1.04
C THR A 666 -17.10 -32.32 -1.23
N ILE A 667 -17.68 -31.13 -1.25
CA ILE A 667 -16.97 -29.85 -1.35
C ILE A 667 -17.48 -28.91 -0.24
N LEU A 668 -16.56 -28.32 0.51
CA LEU A 668 -16.83 -27.27 1.48
C LEU A 668 -16.29 -25.95 0.97
N ASN A 669 -17.19 -24.98 0.82
CA ASN A 669 -16.82 -23.63 0.42
C ASN A 669 -16.80 -22.72 1.65
N ILE A 670 -15.66 -22.06 1.89
CA ILE A 670 -15.51 -21.05 2.93
C ILE A 670 -15.13 -19.74 2.27
N ILE A 671 -15.98 -18.74 2.42
CA ILE A 671 -15.66 -17.36 2.03
C ILE A 671 -15.18 -16.63 3.28
N THR A 672 -14.00 -16.01 3.17
CA THR A 672 -13.39 -15.23 4.25
C THR A 672 -12.64 -14.03 3.67
N GLU A 673 -12.18 -13.14 4.55
CA GLU A 673 -11.29 -12.05 4.20
C GLU A 673 -10.14 -11.93 5.19
N LEU A 674 -9.03 -11.35 4.73
CA LEU A 674 -7.96 -10.77 5.53
C LEU A 674 -8.03 -9.26 5.37
N ARG A 675 -7.68 -8.49 6.41
CA ARG A 675 -7.66 -7.02 6.42
C ARG A 675 -6.41 -6.51 7.12
N GLY A 676 -5.61 -5.70 6.43
CA GLY A 676 -4.35 -5.17 6.98
C GLY A 676 -3.33 -6.29 7.23
N TYR A 677 -2.39 -6.08 8.15
CA TYR A 677 -1.52 -7.18 8.58
C TYR A 677 -2.33 -8.18 9.42
N ALA A 678 -2.69 -9.30 8.81
CA ALA A 678 -3.61 -10.27 9.39
C ALA A 678 -3.20 -11.71 9.09
N ALA A 679 -3.62 -12.60 9.98
CA ALA A 679 -3.57 -14.03 9.77
C ALA A 679 -4.85 -14.69 10.29
N LYS A 680 -5.24 -15.78 9.63
CA LYS A 680 -6.45 -16.54 9.94
C LYS A 680 -6.15 -18.03 9.82
N LEU A 681 -6.30 -18.75 10.93
CA LEU A 681 -6.18 -20.20 10.97
C LEU A 681 -7.58 -20.81 11.01
N ILE A 682 -7.86 -21.71 10.07
CA ILE A 682 -9.10 -22.46 9.97
C ILE A 682 -8.77 -23.94 10.23
N LEU A 683 -9.20 -24.45 11.37
CA LEU A 683 -9.10 -25.86 11.73
C LEU A 683 -10.40 -26.58 11.35
N ILE A 684 -10.28 -27.66 10.58
CA ILE A 684 -11.39 -28.51 10.19
C ILE A 684 -11.20 -29.85 10.90
N LYS A 685 -11.96 -30.06 11.98
CA LYS A 685 -11.91 -31.26 12.80
C LYS A 685 -13.09 -32.16 12.48
N ASN A 686 -12.83 -33.38 12.04
CA ASN A 686 -13.89 -34.34 11.78
C ASN A 686 -14.61 -34.74 13.09
N ILE A 687 -15.94 -34.79 13.04
CA ILE A 687 -16.78 -35.24 14.15
C ILE A 687 -17.18 -36.69 13.89
N LYS A 688 -17.21 -37.49 14.96
CA LYS A 688 -17.64 -38.90 14.93
C LYS A 688 -19.13 -39.04 14.67
#